data_AF-A0A1E5QJA9-F1
#
_entry.id   AF-A0A1E5QJA9-F1
#
_cell.length_a   1.000
_cell.length_b   1.000
_cell.length_c   1.000
_cell.angle_alpha   90.00
_cell.angle_beta   90.00
_cell.angle_gamma   90.00
#
_symmetry.space_group_name_H-M   'P 1'
#
loop_
_entity.id
_entity.type
_entity.pdbx_description
1 polymer ?
#
loop_
_entity_poly.entity_id
_entity_poly.type
_entity_poly.pdbx_seq_one_letter_code
_entity_poly.pdbx_strand_id
1 'polypeptide(L)'
;MANITGTEGNDLLNGTPEGDRILGLAGNDTLIGFAGDDWLSGNLDDDLIYGNQGNDTAYGGRGQDIIYGGRGIDWLFGNLGNDVLHGNRDDDILYGGKGNDTVRGGKGNDRIFGDRGNDILYGDLGSNTLTGGEGSDIFVLSRDGGDFFTDFDPQEDRIGLDGINFNDLSIHQGTGDRANDTIIRDRQSGTVLAILQNVDANDLDSDKFVEDLPEIDLGILSGTRSLQDRVDDSNPIDVYKFDLAVPTSFSVRLDGLSADADLLLAQDLNNNGELEANEILFVSAEGGTTPEVKENYVLANGTYYLLVEQYEGDTDYTLTLDAVPFLRGPDRAGNSLATATDLGVLVNELSFNDWIGNGDPSDYYRFSISQATSFTMYLSALIADADVELIQDRNNNGIVDEGEVLGRSEEAGTDPEYVAVARLAPGTYYVRVLEFEGETPYQLDLLASRDSAIATEIYPTIDTNQTIQGALESSDEANPLRLGTRKDEYQLTDAIAGQVITVNLNSTEFDTYLQIFNTNTGEIIAENDDIAEGNTNSSASFVVQPNVDYGVRVTSFAPQDAGRGQYTLTTQASNPIVGTLRANNTVANEVASGELSATDLLAPGDNTRFKDSYELTNVTVGQQIQIQLASAAFDTVLQLVNAQTGAILQENDDANGSTTNSQLTFTAQAGVQYLVRATSYEANQTGPYTLTVVRPSAIVTTPLPTANQVASQLQSSILRTEVTNRIRDNVLDRNDAIAILQAGGRSGGGIDATELKDLKLLVNNSSQLNMPDSVRYFIDRIAKDATPTTNTAEFESFIGRWFLGSEPPTPVFSQDDRTDTGEAAQDFELAFTTLQGPLFGSDPSARIGHIHQGQLGDCAFLAALGATFKPQRDDSGNQTSDIINSMIVDNGDNTFTVRFYDTATLQAQYVTVDRQVAIAPNTGNLFGASAAGEVDPSNPKNWATWVPLIERAYAQWRQETGQKGIPGYNAIGQGDNLTDPLTRIVGRRAQTYTFETGRNNTADFSTIQSTLAAGGMFVMTGTASGVDRISEGLIVGGHAYTVTDAYIEGGQARVVVRNPWGVDTNVPGMGQGDPSDGFINLAYNDFSRFFTLGLGVV
;
A
#
# COMPACT_ATOMS: atom_id res chain seq x y z
N MET A 1 0.76 25.79 7.47
CA MET A 1 -0.65 25.88 7.06
C MET A 1 -1.00 24.94 5.93
N ALA A 2 -1.08 23.66 6.28
CA ALA A 2 -1.68 22.58 5.55
C ALA A 2 -3.21 22.57 5.75
N ASN A 3 -3.93 22.04 4.76
CA ASN A 3 -5.33 21.65 4.92
C ASN A 3 -5.40 20.13 4.78
N ILE A 4 -5.69 19.45 5.87
CA ILE A 4 -5.69 17.99 5.98
C ILE A 4 -7.14 17.55 6.19
N THR A 5 -7.57 16.51 5.48
CA THR A 5 -8.93 15.99 5.58
C THR A 5 -8.90 14.47 5.49
N GLY A 6 -9.50 13.82 6.47
CA GLY A 6 -9.70 12.38 6.53
C GLY A 6 -10.75 11.87 5.55
N THR A 7 -11.18 10.65 5.80
CA THR A 7 -12.12 9.84 5.03
C THR A 7 -13.41 9.66 5.82
N GLU A 8 -14.22 8.64 5.55
CA GLU A 8 -15.41 8.34 6.37
C GLU A 8 -15.14 7.14 7.31
N GLY A 9 -13.87 6.85 7.61
CA GLY A 9 -13.49 5.84 8.60
C GLY A 9 -12.27 6.31 9.38
N ASN A 10 -11.95 5.59 10.45
CA ASN A 10 -10.95 5.97 11.45
C ASN A 10 -9.57 6.30 10.84
N ASP A 11 -9.17 7.55 10.95
CA ASP A 11 -7.95 8.11 10.38
C ASP A 11 -6.97 8.60 11.43
N LEU A 12 -5.66 8.51 11.13
CA LEU A 12 -4.60 9.20 11.88
C LEU A 12 -4.12 10.40 11.05
N LEU A 13 -4.41 11.61 11.52
CA LEU A 13 -4.19 12.87 10.81
C LEU A 13 -3.16 13.73 11.54
N ASN A 14 -1.98 13.82 10.93
CA ASN A 14 -0.84 14.56 11.49
C ASN A 14 -0.64 15.89 10.78
N GLY A 15 -0.69 16.99 11.53
CA GLY A 15 -0.35 18.34 11.14
C GLY A 15 1.13 18.56 10.93
N THR A 16 1.53 19.81 10.94
CA THR A 16 2.90 20.30 10.75
C THR A 16 3.23 21.27 11.87
N PRO A 17 4.51 21.67 12.06
CA PRO A 17 4.86 22.69 13.04
C PRO A 17 4.40 24.13 12.71
N GLU A 18 3.51 24.32 11.74
CA GLU A 18 2.88 25.59 11.41
C GLU A 18 1.37 25.50 11.66
N GLY A 19 0.69 26.63 11.89
CA GLY A 19 -0.76 26.62 12.08
C GLY A 19 -1.52 26.03 10.88
N ASP A 20 -2.29 24.98 11.12
CA ASP A 20 -2.90 24.08 10.15
C ASP A 20 -4.43 24.00 10.29
N ARG A 21 -5.04 23.30 9.34
CA ARG A 21 -6.48 23.00 9.36
C ARG A 21 -6.71 21.52 9.13
N ILE A 22 -7.18 20.80 10.15
CA ILE A 22 -7.36 19.35 10.15
C ILE A 22 -8.85 19.00 10.34
N LEU A 23 -9.36 18.08 9.52
CA LEU A 23 -10.75 17.62 9.51
C LEU A 23 -10.80 16.08 9.51
N GLY A 24 -11.37 15.47 10.55
CA GLY A 24 -11.58 14.01 10.65
C GLY A 24 -12.65 13.51 9.68
N LEU A 25 -13.87 14.02 9.86
CA LEU A 25 -15.13 13.76 9.12
C LEU A 25 -16.03 12.72 9.81
N ALA A 26 -15.83 11.42 9.56
CA ALA A 26 -16.64 10.37 10.18
C ALA A 26 -15.74 9.17 10.43
N GLY A 27 -16.06 8.36 11.43
CA GLY A 27 -15.12 7.41 12.02
C GLY A 27 -14.41 8.01 13.23
N ASN A 28 -13.84 7.13 14.05
CA ASN A 28 -13.14 7.54 15.26
C ASN A 28 -11.71 7.97 14.89
N ASP A 29 -11.48 9.26 14.75
CA ASP A 29 -10.24 9.80 14.20
C ASP A 29 -9.24 10.20 15.30
N THR A 30 -7.95 10.16 14.98
CA THR A 30 -6.88 10.74 15.79
C THR A 30 -6.26 11.93 15.07
N LEU A 31 -6.43 13.14 15.62
CA LEU A 31 -5.94 14.39 15.04
C LEU A 31 -4.81 14.97 15.88
N ILE A 32 -3.68 15.33 15.25
CA ILE A 32 -2.50 15.86 15.92
C ILE A 32 -2.04 17.15 15.24
N GLY A 33 -2.08 18.30 15.93
CA GLY A 33 -1.69 19.63 15.41
C GLY A 33 -0.17 19.87 15.35
N PHE A 34 0.55 19.44 16.40
CA PHE A 34 1.97 19.68 16.67
C PHE A 34 2.32 21.08 17.15
N ALA A 35 2.69 22.00 16.28
CA ALA A 35 3.10 23.32 16.70
C ALA A 35 2.50 24.39 15.79
N GLY A 36 2.34 25.61 16.28
CA GLY A 36 1.63 26.66 15.57
C GLY A 36 0.16 26.71 15.97
N ASP A 37 -0.54 27.77 15.57
CA ASP A 37 -1.95 27.98 15.95
C ASP A 37 -2.88 27.20 14.99
N ASP A 38 -3.37 26.05 15.44
CA ASP A 38 -4.09 25.07 14.64
C ASP A 38 -5.61 25.17 14.72
N TRP A 39 -6.29 24.66 13.70
CA TRP A 39 -7.73 24.45 13.68
C TRP A 39 -8.01 22.97 13.45
N LEU A 40 -8.55 22.27 14.45
CA LEU A 40 -8.80 20.83 14.42
C LEU A 40 -10.30 20.54 14.59
N SER A 41 -10.83 19.58 13.83
CA SER A 41 -12.24 19.19 13.97
C SER A 41 -12.45 17.70 13.67
N GLY A 42 -12.92 16.95 14.66
CA GLY A 42 -13.27 15.53 14.57
C GLY A 42 -14.49 15.29 13.67
N ASN A 43 -15.60 15.98 13.99
CA ASN A 43 -16.91 16.01 13.30
C ASN A 43 -17.92 14.96 13.76
N LEU A 44 -17.81 13.70 13.36
CA LEU A 44 -18.78 12.65 13.66
C LEU A 44 -18.04 11.44 14.22
N ASP A 45 -18.72 10.71 15.11
CA ASP A 45 -18.19 9.57 15.86
C ASP A 45 -17.13 10.02 16.89
N ASP A 46 -16.47 9.08 17.57
CA ASP A 46 -15.71 9.38 18.80
C ASP A 46 -14.24 9.70 18.47
N ASP A 47 -13.83 10.96 18.64
CA ASP A 47 -12.54 11.45 18.15
C ASP A 47 -11.52 11.74 19.27
N LEU A 48 -10.23 11.54 18.97
CA LEU A 48 -9.11 11.90 19.82
C LEU A 48 -8.29 13.04 19.19
N ILE A 49 -8.24 14.21 19.84
CA ILE A 49 -7.66 15.44 19.27
C ILE A 49 -6.56 16.00 20.17
N TYR A 50 -5.40 16.29 19.59
CA TYR A 50 -4.25 16.92 20.24
C TYR A 50 -3.86 18.23 19.52
N GLY A 51 -4.06 19.39 20.15
CA GLY A 51 -3.56 20.69 19.67
C GLY A 51 -2.03 20.76 19.72
N ASN A 52 -1.47 20.42 20.89
CA ASN A 52 -0.04 20.51 21.24
C ASN A 52 0.44 21.96 21.43
N GLN A 53 1.43 22.47 20.69
CA GLN A 53 2.06 23.77 20.98
C GLN A 53 1.47 24.89 20.11
N GLY A 54 0.63 25.75 20.64
CA GLY A 54 0.01 26.81 19.85
C GLY A 54 -1.15 27.43 20.56
N ASN A 55 -1.78 28.44 19.96
CA ASN A 55 -3.11 28.87 20.38
C ASN A 55 -4.12 28.19 19.45
N ASP A 56 -4.53 27.00 19.83
CA ASP A 56 -5.25 26.08 18.98
C ASP A 56 -6.76 26.24 19.15
N THR A 57 -7.51 25.84 18.13
CA THR A 57 -8.97 25.74 18.18
C THR A 57 -9.38 24.33 17.78
N ALA A 58 -9.90 23.56 18.74
CA ALA A 58 -10.29 22.16 18.54
C ALA A 58 -11.80 21.97 18.75
N TYR A 59 -12.42 21.21 17.85
CA TYR A 59 -13.82 20.81 17.90
C TYR A 59 -13.92 19.29 17.89
N GLY A 60 -14.47 18.66 18.94
CA GLY A 60 -14.81 17.24 18.95
C GLY A 60 -15.84 16.95 17.88
N GLY A 61 -17.09 17.34 18.12
CA GLY A 61 -18.12 17.35 17.10
C GLY A 61 -19.37 16.60 17.55
N ARG A 62 -19.50 15.34 17.17
CA ARG A 62 -20.62 14.47 17.56
C ARG A 62 -20.04 13.12 17.91
N GLY A 63 -20.08 12.74 19.17
CA GLY A 63 -19.41 11.54 19.64
C GLY A 63 -18.99 11.79 21.07
N GLN A 64 -18.33 10.82 21.68
CA GLN A 64 -17.62 11.01 22.94
C GLN A 64 -16.18 11.34 22.60
N ASP A 65 -15.86 12.63 22.58
CA ASP A 65 -14.59 13.11 22.08
C ASP A 65 -13.60 13.39 23.20
N ILE A 66 -12.31 13.07 22.99
CA ILE A 66 -11.22 13.42 23.90
C ILE A 66 -10.35 14.50 23.25
N ILE A 67 -10.22 15.64 23.90
CA ILE A 67 -9.53 16.81 23.36
C ILE A 67 -8.46 17.32 24.34
N TYR A 68 -7.22 17.39 23.87
CA TYR A 68 -6.09 18.00 24.58
C TYR A 68 -5.64 19.27 23.85
N GLY A 69 -5.71 20.43 24.51
CA GLY A 69 -5.22 21.73 24.01
C GLY A 69 -3.70 21.74 23.92
N GLY A 70 -3.03 21.76 25.07
CA GLY A 70 -1.58 21.57 25.14
C GLY A 70 -0.86 22.78 25.74
N ARG A 71 -0.02 23.46 24.98
CA ARG A 71 0.67 24.68 25.41
C ARG A 71 0.21 25.85 24.57
N GLY A 72 -0.39 26.83 25.22
CA GLY A 72 -0.78 28.10 24.63
C GLY A 72 -2.23 28.40 24.99
N ILE A 73 -2.82 29.47 24.43
CA ILE A 73 -4.18 29.87 24.80
C ILE A 73 -5.16 29.20 23.85
N ASP A 74 -5.73 28.09 24.28
CA ASP A 74 -6.52 27.19 23.46
C ASP A 74 -8.02 27.41 23.58
N TRP A 75 -8.73 27.04 22.53
CA TRP A 75 -10.20 27.09 22.43
C TRP A 75 -10.72 25.69 22.13
N LEU A 76 -11.24 25.01 23.14
CA LEU A 76 -11.69 23.62 23.04
C LEU A 76 -13.22 23.53 23.11
N PHE A 77 -13.81 22.74 22.22
CA PHE A 77 -15.25 22.53 22.12
C PHE A 77 -15.57 21.04 21.98
N GLY A 78 -16.18 20.40 22.98
CA GLY A 78 -16.66 19.01 22.88
C GLY A 78 -17.82 18.89 21.88
N ASN A 79 -18.82 19.78 22.05
CA ASN A 79 -20.02 19.92 21.24
C ASN A 79 -21.17 18.97 21.58
N LEU A 80 -21.26 17.77 20.99
CA LEU A 80 -22.42 16.88 21.16
C LEU A 80 -21.96 15.48 21.56
N GLY A 81 -22.24 15.10 22.80
CA GLY A 81 -21.90 13.79 23.37
C GLY A 81 -21.27 14.01 24.73
N ASN A 82 -20.71 12.95 25.32
CA ASN A 82 -20.07 13.03 26.62
C ASN A 82 -18.56 13.16 26.38
N ASP A 83 -18.04 14.37 26.48
CA ASP A 83 -16.72 14.71 26.00
C ASP A 83 -15.72 14.88 27.17
N VAL A 84 -14.45 14.60 26.91
CA VAL A 84 -13.33 14.82 27.83
C VAL A 84 -12.42 15.91 27.28
N LEU A 85 -12.33 17.05 27.96
CA LEU A 85 -11.53 18.19 27.50
C LEU A 85 -10.42 18.53 28.50
N HIS A 86 -9.21 18.72 28.00
CA HIS A 86 -8.02 19.10 28.76
C HIS A 86 -7.36 20.33 28.15
N GLY A 87 -7.42 21.49 28.81
CA GLY A 87 -6.75 22.73 28.37
C GLY A 87 -5.23 22.61 28.43
N ASN A 88 -4.76 22.00 29.52
CA ASN A 88 -3.36 21.73 29.86
C ASN A 88 -2.61 22.97 30.35
N ARG A 89 -1.94 23.78 29.54
CA ARG A 89 -1.12 24.90 30.02
C ARG A 89 -1.49 26.21 29.34
N ASP A 90 -1.37 27.28 30.13
CA ASP A 90 -1.71 28.67 29.82
C ASP A 90 -3.22 28.94 29.99
N ASP A 91 -3.69 30.17 29.70
CA ASP A 91 -5.05 30.59 30.08
C ASP A 91 -6.08 30.19 29.00
N ASP A 92 -6.75 29.06 29.17
CA ASP A 92 -7.59 28.42 28.15
C ASP A 92 -9.09 28.76 28.22
N ILE A 93 -9.82 28.43 27.15
CA ILE A 93 -11.29 28.49 27.08
C ILE A 93 -11.86 27.16 26.60
N LEU A 94 -12.63 26.50 27.48
CA LEU A 94 -13.16 25.16 27.26
C LEU A 94 -14.69 25.16 27.36
N TYR A 95 -15.33 24.51 26.39
CA TYR A 95 -16.78 24.30 26.32
C TYR A 95 -17.06 22.80 26.19
N GLY A 96 -17.63 22.16 27.21
CA GLY A 96 -18.07 20.76 27.16
C GLY A 96 -19.12 20.60 26.06
N GLY A 97 -20.23 21.31 26.20
CA GLY A 97 -21.22 21.45 25.15
C GLY A 97 -22.52 20.77 25.54
N LYS A 98 -22.83 19.60 25.00
CA LYS A 98 -24.09 18.92 25.27
C LYS A 98 -23.91 17.42 25.41
N GLY A 99 -23.80 16.99 26.65
CA GLY A 99 -23.82 15.65 27.20
C GLY A 99 -23.26 15.75 28.61
N ASN A 100 -22.87 14.64 29.23
CA ASN A 100 -22.24 14.67 30.54
C ASN A 100 -20.73 14.77 30.33
N ASP A 101 -20.17 15.97 30.43
CA ASP A 101 -18.80 16.24 30.01
C ASP A 101 -17.84 16.26 31.21
N THR A 102 -16.59 15.85 30.99
CA THR A 102 -15.50 16.02 31.95
C THR A 102 -14.53 17.07 31.42
N VAL A 103 -14.44 18.22 32.08
CA VAL A 103 -13.66 19.36 31.57
C VAL A 103 -12.59 19.78 32.58
N ARG A 104 -11.34 19.79 32.13
CA ARG A 104 -10.14 20.02 32.92
C ARG A 104 -9.32 21.19 32.38
N GLY A 105 -9.20 22.26 33.15
CA GLY A 105 -8.46 23.47 32.74
C GLY A 105 -6.95 23.25 32.67
N GLY A 106 -6.39 22.62 33.70
CA GLY A 106 -4.94 22.46 33.83
C GLY A 106 -4.26 23.65 34.52
N LYS A 107 -3.08 24.07 34.06
CA LYS A 107 -2.33 25.22 34.56
C LYS A 107 -2.73 26.48 33.81
N GLY A 108 -3.42 27.38 34.48
CA GLY A 108 -3.84 28.62 33.86
C GLY A 108 -4.83 29.38 34.71
N ASN A 109 -5.34 30.48 34.19
CA ASN A 109 -6.59 31.07 34.67
C ASN A 109 -7.65 30.82 33.61
N ASP A 110 -8.19 29.62 33.66
CA ASP A 110 -9.02 29.06 32.60
C ASP A 110 -10.47 29.51 32.73
N ARG A 111 -11.18 29.46 31.60
CA ARG A 111 -12.63 29.62 31.53
C ARG A 111 -13.26 28.31 31.09
N ILE A 112 -13.98 27.69 31.99
CA ILE A 112 -14.61 26.39 31.78
C ILE A 112 -16.13 26.53 31.82
N PHE A 113 -16.78 25.98 30.80
CA PHE A 113 -18.22 25.90 30.66
C PHE A 113 -18.63 24.44 30.44
N GLY A 114 -19.41 23.85 31.35
CA GLY A 114 -20.02 22.52 31.15
C GLY A 114 -21.13 22.56 30.09
N ASP A 115 -21.89 23.66 30.09
CA ASP A 115 -23.01 23.94 29.19
C ASP A 115 -24.27 23.09 29.47
N ARG A 116 -24.48 21.94 28.83
CA ARG A 116 -25.72 21.15 29.00
C ARG A 116 -25.43 19.69 29.33
N GLY A 117 -25.86 19.27 30.50
CA GLY A 117 -25.79 17.89 30.96
C GLY A 117 -25.22 17.89 32.37
N ASN A 118 -24.88 16.72 32.90
CA ASN A 118 -24.32 16.63 34.24
C ASN A 118 -22.80 16.57 34.13
N ASP A 119 -22.14 17.69 34.36
CA ASP A 119 -20.73 17.85 34.01
C ASP A 119 -19.82 17.76 35.24
N ILE A 120 -18.56 17.37 35.04
CA ILE A 120 -17.51 17.39 36.06
C ILE A 120 -16.44 18.40 35.66
N LEU A 121 -16.27 19.46 36.45
CA LEU A 121 -15.41 20.60 36.11
C LEU A 121 -14.21 20.69 37.06
N TYR A 122 -13.02 20.52 36.50
CA TYR A 122 -11.73 20.65 37.18
C TYR A 122 -11.04 21.93 36.75
N GLY A 123 -10.88 22.89 37.68
CA GLY A 123 -10.07 24.08 37.43
C GLY A 123 -8.56 23.83 37.57
N ASP A 124 -8.16 22.84 38.37
CA ASP A 124 -6.76 22.54 38.70
C ASP A 124 -5.94 23.74 39.22
N LEU A 125 -4.86 24.12 38.52
CA LEU A 125 -3.84 25.05 39.00
C LEU A 125 -4.08 26.45 38.45
N GLY A 126 -4.23 27.42 39.35
CA GLY A 126 -4.46 28.82 39.00
C GLY A 126 -5.91 29.24 39.23
N SER A 127 -6.24 30.52 38.98
CA SER A 127 -7.52 31.08 39.42
C SER A 127 -8.56 31.05 38.31
N ASN A 128 -9.34 29.98 38.28
CA ASN A 128 -10.23 29.67 37.18
C ASN A 128 -11.63 30.26 37.34
N THR A 129 -12.36 30.35 36.23
CA THR A 129 -13.78 30.67 36.21
C THR A 129 -14.55 29.46 35.69
N LEU A 130 -15.38 28.85 36.55
CA LEU A 130 -16.15 27.66 36.23
C LEU A 130 -17.65 28.00 36.13
N THR A 131 -18.32 27.47 35.13
CA THR A 131 -19.76 27.59 34.90
C THR A 131 -20.32 26.21 34.57
N GLY A 132 -21.24 25.70 35.39
CA GLY A 132 -21.84 24.37 35.22
C GLY A 132 -22.79 24.36 34.03
N GLY A 133 -23.82 25.21 34.08
CA GLY A 133 -24.84 25.31 33.04
C GLY A 133 -26.15 24.62 33.44
N GLU A 134 -26.75 23.90 32.48
CA GLU A 134 -28.00 23.16 32.69
C GLU A 134 -27.70 21.72 33.11
N GLY A 135 -27.89 21.35 34.38
CA GLY A 135 -27.77 19.96 34.82
C GLY A 135 -27.55 19.83 36.31
N SER A 136 -27.04 18.67 36.73
CA SER A 136 -26.53 18.44 38.09
C SER A 136 -25.02 18.27 38.02
N ASP A 137 -24.29 19.33 38.29
CA ASP A 137 -22.85 19.40 38.00
C ASP A 137 -21.99 19.15 39.24
N ILE A 138 -20.73 18.76 39.01
CA ILE A 138 -19.71 18.58 40.04
C ILE A 138 -18.57 19.55 39.79
N PHE A 139 -18.41 20.54 40.68
CA PHE A 139 -17.28 21.45 40.65
C PHE A 139 -16.18 20.92 41.58
N VAL A 140 -15.00 20.62 41.05
CA VAL A 140 -13.92 19.99 41.80
C VAL A 140 -13.03 21.04 42.45
N LEU A 141 -12.79 20.88 43.77
CA LEU A 141 -11.87 21.73 44.52
C LEU A 141 -10.46 21.14 44.54
N SER A 142 -9.48 21.97 44.16
CA SER A 142 -8.05 21.73 44.37
C SER A 142 -7.51 22.64 45.50
N ARG A 143 -6.29 22.36 46.00
CA ARG A 143 -5.64 23.19 47.03
C ARG A 143 -5.02 24.49 46.50
N ASP A 144 -4.94 24.63 45.18
CA ASP A 144 -3.99 25.52 44.54
C ASP A 144 -4.62 26.61 43.64
N GLY A 145 -5.96 26.63 43.47
CA GLY A 145 -6.61 27.48 42.46
C GLY A 145 -7.32 28.76 42.92
N GLY A 146 -8.11 28.75 44.00
CA GLY A 146 -8.89 29.93 44.39
C GLY A 146 -9.96 30.29 43.35
N ASP A 147 -10.65 29.27 42.84
CA ASP A 147 -11.55 29.32 41.69
C ASP A 147 -12.83 30.13 41.95
N PHE A 148 -13.49 30.55 40.87
CA PHE A 148 -14.73 31.32 40.90
C PHE A 148 -15.85 30.56 40.19
N PHE A 149 -16.84 30.09 40.95
CA PHE A 149 -18.00 29.35 40.40
C PHE A 149 -19.12 30.35 40.15
N THR A 150 -19.59 30.45 38.91
CA THR A 150 -20.47 31.56 38.49
C THR A 150 -21.96 31.28 38.67
N ASP A 151 -22.37 30.00 38.66
CA ASP A 151 -23.79 29.61 38.59
C ASP A 151 -24.20 28.42 39.48
N PHE A 152 -23.31 27.95 40.38
CA PHE A 152 -23.57 26.84 41.30
C PHE A 152 -24.97 26.88 41.94
N ASP A 153 -25.82 25.90 41.64
CA ASP A 153 -27.13 25.70 42.27
C ASP A 153 -27.04 24.66 43.39
N PRO A 154 -27.14 25.07 44.67
CA PRO A 154 -27.06 24.12 45.79
C PRO A 154 -28.21 23.11 45.83
N GLN A 155 -29.25 23.20 44.99
CA GLN A 155 -30.29 22.18 44.91
C GLN A 155 -29.91 20.99 44.01
N GLU A 156 -29.13 21.22 42.96
CA GLU A 156 -28.79 20.22 41.94
C GLU A 156 -27.29 19.86 41.98
N ASP A 157 -26.42 20.85 42.13
CA ASP A 157 -24.96 20.70 42.01
C ASP A 157 -24.28 20.20 43.28
N ARG A 158 -23.05 19.72 43.10
CA ARG A 158 -22.17 19.22 44.15
C ARG A 158 -20.75 19.75 43.98
N ILE A 159 -19.99 19.60 45.06
CA ILE A 159 -18.59 19.97 45.12
C ILE A 159 -17.75 18.71 45.29
N GLY A 160 -16.93 18.41 44.30
CA GLY A 160 -15.95 17.34 44.37
C GLY A 160 -14.75 17.75 45.21
N LEU A 161 -14.20 16.81 45.99
CA LEU A 161 -13.01 17.03 46.80
C LEU A 161 -11.87 16.14 46.31
N ASP A 162 -10.89 16.75 45.66
CA ASP A 162 -9.66 16.06 45.24
C ASP A 162 -8.59 16.18 46.34
N GLY A 163 -8.24 15.04 46.97
CA GLY A 163 -7.22 14.98 48.02
C GLY A 163 -7.51 15.85 49.27
N ILE A 164 -8.74 16.32 49.45
CA ILE A 164 -9.17 17.17 50.56
C ILE A 164 -10.29 16.48 51.33
N ASN A 165 -10.16 16.34 52.65
CA ASN A 165 -11.28 15.90 53.47
C ASN A 165 -12.25 17.06 53.69
N PHE A 166 -13.56 16.81 53.75
CA PHE A 166 -14.56 17.82 54.10
C PHE A 166 -14.25 18.50 55.46
N ASN A 167 -13.66 17.74 56.38
CA ASN A 167 -13.23 18.23 57.69
C ASN A 167 -12.02 19.18 57.65
N ASP A 168 -11.36 19.35 56.52
CA ASP A 168 -10.29 20.32 56.32
C ASP A 168 -10.81 21.63 55.70
N LEU A 169 -12.12 21.78 55.47
CA LEU A 169 -12.70 22.97 54.84
C LEU A 169 -13.24 24.00 55.83
N SER A 170 -13.19 25.28 55.48
CA SER A 170 -13.74 26.40 56.24
C SER A 170 -14.67 27.21 55.33
N ILE A 171 -15.98 26.98 55.45
CA ILE A 171 -17.01 27.58 54.60
C ILE A 171 -17.66 28.76 55.33
N HIS A 172 -17.63 29.95 54.74
CA HIS A 172 -18.21 31.16 55.33
C HIS A 172 -18.78 32.10 54.28
N GLN A 173 -19.83 32.83 54.63
CA GLN A 173 -20.33 33.94 53.81
C GLN A 173 -19.26 35.04 53.68
N GLY A 174 -19.10 35.59 52.49
CA GLY A 174 -18.26 36.74 52.21
C GLY A 174 -18.72 38.02 52.93
N THR A 175 -17.91 39.07 52.82
CA THR A 175 -18.20 40.39 53.43
C THR A 175 -17.93 41.51 52.44
N GLY A 176 -18.52 42.69 52.68
CA GLY A 176 -18.35 43.85 51.79
C GLY A 176 -18.97 43.59 50.42
N ASP A 177 -18.20 43.80 49.35
CA ASP A 177 -18.67 43.66 47.96
C ASP A 177 -18.95 42.20 47.56
N ARG A 178 -18.51 41.22 48.36
CA ARG A 178 -18.81 39.78 48.21
C ARG A 178 -19.81 39.27 49.25
N ALA A 179 -20.68 40.14 49.79
CA ALA A 179 -21.61 39.74 50.85
C ALA A 179 -22.60 38.64 50.44
N ASN A 180 -22.87 38.49 49.14
CA ASN A 180 -23.75 37.46 48.60
C ASN A 180 -23.01 36.18 48.19
N ASP A 181 -21.67 36.17 48.21
CA ASP A 181 -20.87 35.04 47.76
C ASP A 181 -20.43 34.19 48.95
N THR A 182 -20.32 32.88 48.74
CA THR A 182 -19.73 31.96 49.71
C THR A 182 -18.24 31.77 49.42
N ILE A 183 -17.42 31.76 50.47
CA ILE A 183 -15.97 31.56 50.37
C ILE A 183 -15.59 30.25 51.08
N ILE A 184 -15.00 29.33 50.32
CA ILE A 184 -14.43 28.07 50.82
C ILE A 184 -12.93 28.25 51.00
N ARG A 185 -12.43 27.83 52.16
CA ARG A 185 -10.99 27.91 52.49
C ARG A 185 -10.48 26.60 53.01
N ASP A 186 -9.20 26.34 52.81
CA ASP A 186 -8.50 25.33 53.59
C ASP A 186 -8.38 25.80 55.04
N ARG A 187 -8.81 24.95 55.98
CA ARG A 187 -8.91 25.26 57.41
C ARG A 187 -7.54 25.38 58.08
N GLN A 188 -6.51 24.73 57.55
CA GLN A 188 -5.17 24.72 58.14
C GLN A 188 -4.34 25.92 57.69
N SER A 189 -4.31 26.18 56.39
CA SER A 189 -3.53 27.24 55.74
C SER A 189 -4.29 28.56 55.63
N GLY A 190 -5.62 28.53 55.57
CA GLY A 190 -6.48 29.69 55.35
C GLY A 190 -6.58 30.14 53.89
N THR A 191 -5.91 29.43 52.97
CA THR A 191 -5.96 29.64 51.52
C THR A 191 -7.41 29.59 51.03
N VAL A 192 -7.78 30.50 50.11
CA VAL A 192 -9.09 30.44 49.44
C VAL A 192 -9.02 29.34 48.40
N LEU A 193 -9.94 28.38 48.48
CA LEU A 193 -10.04 27.28 47.52
C LEU A 193 -11.05 27.63 46.42
N ALA A 194 -12.20 28.18 46.79
CA ALA A 194 -13.20 28.64 45.84
C ALA A 194 -14.07 29.78 46.39
N ILE A 195 -14.68 30.52 45.47
CA ILE A 195 -15.70 31.53 45.71
C ILE A 195 -16.92 31.18 44.86
N LEU A 196 -18.04 30.93 45.54
CA LEU A 196 -19.31 30.60 44.90
C LEU A 196 -20.17 31.85 44.81
N GLN A 197 -20.46 32.27 43.59
CA GLN A 197 -21.19 33.50 43.32
C GLN A 197 -22.66 33.39 43.73
N ASN A 198 -23.17 34.33 44.51
CA ASN A 198 -24.58 34.39 44.93
C ASN A 198 -25.13 33.15 45.67
N VAL A 199 -24.27 32.32 46.27
CA VAL A 199 -24.67 31.15 47.08
C VAL A 199 -24.64 31.49 48.58
N ASP A 200 -25.66 31.08 49.34
CA ASP A 200 -25.69 31.21 50.80
C ASP A 200 -24.88 30.08 51.45
N ALA A 201 -23.93 30.43 52.32
CA ALA A 201 -23.05 29.46 52.96
C ALA A 201 -23.80 28.42 53.83
N ASN A 202 -25.03 28.69 54.24
CA ASN A 202 -25.85 27.74 55.00
C ASN A 202 -26.44 26.63 54.13
N ASP A 203 -26.44 26.77 52.81
CA ASP A 203 -26.96 25.77 51.86
C ASP A 203 -25.90 24.71 51.50
N LEU A 204 -24.65 24.87 51.97
CA LEU A 204 -23.55 23.93 51.75
C LEU A 204 -23.28 23.07 53.00
N ASP A 205 -24.08 22.02 53.18
CA ASP A 205 -23.82 20.99 54.18
C ASP A 205 -22.93 19.86 53.61
N SER A 206 -22.61 18.86 54.44
CA SER A 206 -21.73 17.75 54.05
C SER A 206 -22.24 16.93 52.86
N ASP A 207 -23.54 16.91 52.61
CA ASP A 207 -24.13 16.11 51.54
C ASP A 207 -23.93 16.77 50.16
N LYS A 208 -23.48 18.04 50.15
CA LYS A 208 -23.06 18.77 48.95
C LYS A 208 -21.63 18.50 48.54
N PHE A 209 -20.91 17.65 49.26
CA PHE A 209 -19.52 17.31 48.98
C PHE A 209 -19.37 15.82 48.64
N VAL A 210 -18.51 15.52 47.66
CA VAL A 210 -18.19 14.15 47.24
C VAL A 210 -16.69 13.93 47.47
N GLU A 211 -16.35 12.95 48.32
CA GLU A 211 -14.95 12.64 48.73
C GLU A 211 -14.29 11.54 47.86
N ASP A 212 -15.06 10.80 47.07
CA ASP A 212 -14.57 9.76 46.14
C ASP A 212 -14.77 10.27 44.70
N LEU A 213 -13.88 11.17 44.27
CA LEU A 213 -13.70 11.50 42.85
C LEU A 213 -12.83 10.41 42.19
N PRO A 214 -12.95 10.16 40.87
CA PRO A 214 -12.58 8.89 40.20
C PRO A 214 -11.07 8.49 40.17
N GLU A 215 -10.18 9.03 41.02
CA GLU A 215 -8.77 8.63 41.09
C GLU A 215 -8.45 7.69 42.28
N ILE A 216 -8.06 6.45 42.00
CA ILE A 216 -7.67 5.40 42.95
C ILE A 216 -6.14 5.22 42.97
N ASP A 217 -5.47 5.66 44.04
CA ASP A 217 -4.02 5.46 44.23
C ASP A 217 -3.67 4.05 44.77
N LEU A 218 -2.90 3.30 43.98
CA LEU A 218 -2.42 1.96 44.25
C LEU A 218 -1.05 1.94 44.96
N GLY A 219 -0.31 3.05 45.02
CA GLY A 219 1.04 3.14 45.60
C GLY A 219 2.10 2.33 44.84
N ILE A 220 3.18 1.92 45.53
CA ILE A 220 4.31 1.20 44.89
C ILE A 220 3.88 -0.20 44.41
N LEU A 221 3.90 -0.41 43.10
CA LEU A 221 3.52 -1.67 42.47
C LEU A 221 4.72 -2.64 42.39
N SER A 222 4.51 -3.88 42.84
CA SER A 222 5.48 -4.98 42.68
C SER A 222 4.78 -6.33 42.68
N GLY A 223 5.14 -7.21 41.73
CA GLY A 223 4.43 -8.45 41.47
C GLY A 223 3.04 -8.22 40.87
N THR A 224 2.18 -9.22 40.98
CA THR A 224 0.82 -9.19 40.40
C THR A 224 -0.22 -8.62 41.38
N ARG A 225 -1.09 -7.74 40.89
CA ARG A 225 -2.25 -7.15 41.60
C ARG A 225 -3.51 -7.28 40.75
N SER A 226 -4.66 -7.48 41.38
CA SER A 226 -5.95 -7.59 40.68
C SER A 226 -7.04 -6.86 41.46
N LEU A 227 -7.91 -6.15 40.74
CA LEU A 227 -8.97 -5.26 41.24
C LEU A 227 -10.27 -5.54 40.45
N GLN A 228 -11.42 -5.20 41.03
CA GLN A 228 -12.73 -5.27 40.36
C GLN A 228 -13.44 -3.95 40.55
N ASP A 229 -13.99 -3.40 39.47
CA ASP A 229 -14.69 -2.11 39.44
C ASP A 229 -15.77 -2.06 38.35
N ARG A 230 -16.39 -0.89 38.16
CA ARG A 230 -17.44 -0.66 37.16
C ARG A 230 -17.40 0.76 36.60
N VAL A 231 -17.47 0.86 35.28
CA VAL A 231 -17.81 2.10 34.57
C VAL A 231 -19.28 2.10 34.12
N ASP A 232 -19.95 3.25 34.25
CA ASP A 232 -21.35 3.47 33.84
C ASP A 232 -21.64 4.95 33.52
N ASP A 233 -22.84 5.27 33.02
CA ASP A 233 -23.23 6.64 32.61
C ASP A 233 -23.06 7.72 33.71
N SER A 234 -22.90 7.31 34.98
CA SER A 234 -22.67 8.21 36.11
C SER A 234 -21.21 8.26 36.59
N ASN A 235 -20.40 7.29 36.18
CA ASN A 235 -18.95 7.21 36.39
C ASN A 235 -18.31 6.58 35.14
N PRO A 236 -18.18 7.34 34.05
CA PRO A 236 -17.75 6.79 32.77
C PRO A 236 -16.26 6.44 32.75
N ILE A 237 -15.46 6.96 33.70
CA ILE A 237 -14.00 6.77 33.72
C ILE A 237 -13.54 6.46 35.14
N ASP A 238 -12.75 5.40 35.27
CA ASP A 238 -12.00 5.08 36.48
C ASP A 238 -10.51 5.35 36.24
N VAL A 239 -9.86 6.13 37.13
CA VAL A 239 -8.44 6.49 37.03
C VAL A 239 -7.64 5.79 38.14
N TYR A 240 -6.59 5.05 37.80
CA TYR A 240 -5.71 4.36 38.74
C TYR A 240 -4.29 4.93 38.71
N LYS A 241 -3.77 5.33 39.86
CA LYS A 241 -2.39 5.83 40.00
C LYS A 241 -1.47 4.79 40.64
N PHE A 242 -0.23 4.63 40.18
CA PHE A 242 0.76 3.76 40.83
C PHE A 242 2.22 4.20 40.64
N ASP A 243 3.09 3.77 41.55
CA ASP A 243 4.54 4.08 41.50
C ASP A 243 5.39 2.84 41.17
N LEU A 244 6.45 3.02 40.39
CA LEU A 244 7.50 2.02 40.16
C LEU A 244 8.84 2.49 40.73
N ALA A 245 9.41 1.70 41.64
CA ALA A 245 10.64 2.07 42.34
C ALA A 245 11.94 1.80 41.54
N VAL A 246 11.85 0.96 40.51
CA VAL A 246 12.95 0.56 39.61
C VAL A 246 12.36 0.33 38.22
N PRO A 247 13.17 0.40 37.14
CA PRO A 247 12.72 -0.06 35.83
C PRO A 247 12.11 -1.46 35.91
N THR A 248 10.95 -1.66 35.31
CA THR A 248 10.08 -2.82 35.57
C THR A 248 9.43 -3.30 34.27
N SER A 249 9.47 -4.61 34.03
CA SER A 249 8.60 -5.26 33.03
C SER A 249 7.18 -5.28 33.57
N PHE A 250 6.28 -4.60 32.89
CA PHE A 250 4.90 -4.37 33.25
C PHE A 250 3.96 -5.01 32.23
N SER A 251 2.92 -5.66 32.72
CA SER A 251 1.80 -6.16 31.92
C SER A 251 0.49 -5.75 32.58
N VAL A 252 -0.51 -5.36 31.79
CA VAL A 252 -1.86 -5.02 32.24
C VAL A 252 -2.90 -5.78 31.42
N ARG A 253 -3.98 -6.19 32.09
CA ARG A 253 -5.12 -6.89 31.51
C ARG A 253 -6.44 -6.43 32.12
N LEU A 254 -7.37 -5.96 31.30
CA LEU A 254 -8.76 -5.68 31.62
C LEU A 254 -9.62 -6.88 31.18
N ASP A 255 -10.43 -7.43 32.08
CA ASP A 255 -11.19 -8.65 31.85
C ASP A 255 -12.64 -8.52 32.37
N GLY A 256 -13.52 -9.44 31.96
CA GLY A 256 -14.85 -9.58 32.58
C GLY A 256 -15.91 -8.60 32.07
N LEU A 257 -15.62 -7.90 30.97
CA LEU A 257 -16.49 -6.91 30.35
C LEU A 257 -17.82 -7.52 29.88
N SER A 258 -18.93 -6.84 30.18
CA SER A 258 -20.27 -7.13 29.67
C SER A 258 -20.74 -6.15 28.59
N ALA A 259 -20.03 -5.03 28.46
CA ALA A 259 -20.21 -3.96 27.49
C ALA A 259 -18.80 -3.34 27.26
N ASP A 260 -18.67 -2.45 26.29
CA ASP A 260 -17.35 -2.02 25.81
C ASP A 260 -16.68 -1.01 26.75
N ALA A 261 -15.39 -1.21 26.98
CA ALA A 261 -14.56 -0.34 27.81
C ALA A 261 -13.10 -0.37 27.40
N ASP A 262 -12.51 0.82 27.34
CA ASP A 262 -11.14 1.04 26.90
C ASP A 262 -10.16 1.20 28.07
N LEU A 263 -8.88 1.01 27.77
CA LEU A 263 -7.76 1.01 28.70
C LEU A 263 -6.65 1.93 28.20
N LEU A 264 -6.32 2.95 28.99
CA LEU A 264 -5.20 3.87 28.71
C LEU A 264 -4.15 3.76 29.82
N LEU A 265 -2.86 3.71 29.46
CA LEU A 265 -1.72 3.78 30.38
C LEU A 265 -0.86 4.99 30.02
N ALA A 266 -0.49 5.77 31.03
CA ALA A 266 0.35 6.94 30.88
C ALA A 266 1.34 7.11 32.04
N GLN A 267 2.41 7.87 31.81
CA GLN A 267 3.43 8.21 32.80
C GLN A 267 3.60 9.72 32.87
N ASP A 268 3.33 10.29 34.03
CA ASP A 268 3.60 11.70 34.32
C ASP A 268 5.13 11.88 34.48
N LEU A 269 5.82 12.18 33.38
CA LEU A 269 7.28 12.25 33.30
C LEU A 269 7.82 13.47 34.05
N ASN A 270 7.03 14.52 34.13
CA ASN A 270 7.40 15.78 34.75
C ASN A 270 6.84 15.93 36.19
N ASN A 271 6.10 14.92 36.69
CA ASN A 271 5.51 14.82 38.02
C ASN A 271 4.60 16.02 38.36
N ASN A 272 3.87 16.53 37.38
CA ASN A 272 3.02 17.72 37.53
C ASN A 272 1.53 17.41 37.73
N GLY A 273 1.10 16.15 37.63
CA GLY A 273 -0.29 15.71 37.76
C GLY A 273 -1.15 15.84 36.49
N GLU A 274 -0.54 16.04 35.32
CA GLU A 274 -1.16 16.12 33.99
C GLU A 274 -0.60 15.01 33.08
N LEU A 275 -1.34 14.66 32.01
CA LEU A 275 -0.91 13.69 31.00
C LEU A 275 -0.75 14.42 29.66
N GLU A 276 0.49 14.65 29.24
CA GLU A 276 0.85 15.19 27.93
C GLU A 276 0.81 14.08 26.85
N ALA A 277 0.72 14.41 25.55
CA ALA A 277 0.62 13.40 24.48
C ALA A 277 1.85 12.46 24.42
N ASN A 278 3.03 12.97 24.79
CA ASN A 278 4.28 12.20 24.93
C ASN A 278 4.37 11.41 26.25
N GLU A 279 3.39 11.56 27.14
CA GLU A 279 3.28 10.87 28.42
C GLU A 279 2.29 9.68 28.34
N ILE A 280 1.50 9.57 27.27
CA ILE A 280 0.66 8.40 27.00
C ILE A 280 1.51 7.27 26.44
N LEU A 281 1.45 6.11 27.09
CA LEU A 281 2.28 4.95 26.81
C LEU A 281 1.54 3.84 26.06
N PHE A 282 0.23 3.76 26.26
CA PHE A 282 -0.63 2.76 25.62
C PHE A 282 -2.09 3.18 25.68
N VAL A 283 -2.85 2.89 24.63
CA VAL A 283 -4.31 3.02 24.55
C VAL A 283 -4.84 1.75 23.87
N SER A 284 -5.94 1.18 24.34
CA SER A 284 -6.68 0.15 23.62
C SER A 284 -7.73 0.76 22.70
N ALA A 285 -8.06 0.04 21.62
CA ALA A 285 -9.16 0.38 20.71
C ALA A 285 -9.91 -0.89 20.24
N GLU A 286 -9.82 -1.97 21.02
CA GLU A 286 -10.44 -3.25 20.66
C GLU A 286 -11.90 -3.25 21.11
N GLY A 287 -12.81 -2.91 20.20
CA GLY A 287 -14.22 -2.79 20.54
C GLY A 287 -14.90 -4.11 20.95
N GLY A 288 -15.85 -4.01 21.87
CA GLY A 288 -16.79 -5.05 22.28
C GLY A 288 -16.58 -5.56 23.70
N THR A 289 -16.70 -6.88 23.93
CA THR A 289 -16.49 -7.49 25.26
C THR A 289 -15.15 -8.23 25.33
N THR A 290 -14.20 -7.84 24.48
CA THR A 290 -12.86 -8.43 24.41
C THR A 290 -12.02 -7.98 25.60
N PRO A 291 -11.17 -8.84 26.16
CA PRO A 291 -10.23 -8.40 27.18
C PRO A 291 -9.13 -7.50 26.61
N GLU A 292 -8.97 -6.29 27.16
CA GLU A 292 -7.87 -5.39 26.80
C GLU A 292 -6.57 -5.83 27.46
N VAL A 293 -5.50 -5.95 26.68
CA VAL A 293 -4.22 -6.51 27.17
C VAL A 293 -3.02 -5.77 26.60
N LYS A 294 -2.11 -5.37 27.49
CA LYS A 294 -0.74 -4.98 27.13
C LYS A 294 0.25 -5.83 27.93
N GLU A 295 1.14 -6.56 27.25
CA GLU A 295 2.13 -7.42 27.91
C GLU A 295 3.58 -6.96 27.65
N ASN A 296 4.45 -7.22 28.63
CA ASN A 296 5.92 -7.10 28.52
C ASN A 296 6.43 -5.68 28.20
N TYR A 297 5.72 -4.66 28.67
CA TYR A 297 6.09 -3.25 28.51
C TYR A 297 7.15 -2.84 29.55
N VAL A 298 8.24 -2.17 29.17
CA VAL A 298 9.28 -1.80 30.14
C VAL A 298 9.06 -0.37 30.60
N LEU A 299 8.61 -0.23 31.84
CA LEU A 299 8.35 1.04 32.48
C LEU A 299 9.57 1.50 33.28
N ALA A 300 9.97 2.75 33.13
CA ALA A 300 10.98 3.40 33.98
C ALA A 300 10.49 3.48 35.44
N ASN A 301 11.38 3.80 36.38
CA ASN A 301 10.92 4.16 37.72
C ASN A 301 10.21 5.53 37.65
N GLY A 302 8.99 5.62 38.16
CA GLY A 302 8.16 6.80 38.01
C GLY A 302 6.74 6.59 38.51
N THR A 303 5.91 7.61 38.36
CA THR A 303 4.49 7.59 38.69
C THR A 303 3.69 7.44 37.41
N TYR A 304 2.72 6.53 37.43
CA TYR A 304 1.93 6.12 36.27
C TYR A 304 0.45 6.23 36.58
N TYR A 305 -0.34 6.47 35.53
CA TYR A 305 -1.79 6.55 35.55
C TYR A 305 -2.34 5.54 34.56
N LEU A 306 -3.39 4.84 34.96
CA LEU A 306 -4.08 3.86 34.15
C LEU A 306 -5.57 4.15 34.20
N LEU A 307 -6.19 4.42 33.06
CA LEU A 307 -7.59 4.79 32.96
C LEU A 307 -8.37 3.62 32.37
N VAL A 308 -9.56 3.37 32.90
CA VAL A 308 -10.56 2.47 32.33
C VAL A 308 -11.78 3.33 31.97
N GLU A 309 -12.16 3.36 30.72
CA GLU A 309 -13.21 4.24 30.20
C GLU A 309 -14.38 3.44 29.61
N GLN A 310 -15.60 3.91 29.84
CA GLN A 310 -16.80 3.35 29.25
C GLN A 310 -16.88 3.74 27.78
N TYR A 311 -16.81 2.75 26.89
CA TYR A 311 -16.93 2.99 25.46
C TYR A 311 -18.38 2.76 24.97
N GLU A 312 -18.99 1.62 25.30
CA GLU A 312 -20.38 1.31 24.93
C GLU A 312 -21.10 0.53 26.04
N GLY A 313 -21.96 1.22 26.79
CA GLY A 313 -22.87 0.63 27.78
C GLY A 313 -22.22 0.28 29.11
N ASP A 314 -23.03 0.07 30.15
CA ASP A 314 -22.50 -0.18 31.51
C ASP A 314 -21.74 -1.51 31.60
N THR A 315 -20.55 -1.51 32.21
CA THR A 315 -19.79 -2.75 32.37
C THR A 315 -19.03 -2.84 33.69
N ASP A 316 -19.16 -4.01 34.33
CA ASP A 316 -18.24 -4.41 35.40
C ASP A 316 -16.93 -4.92 34.77
N TYR A 317 -15.80 -4.75 35.44
CA TYR A 317 -14.51 -5.26 34.97
C TYR A 317 -13.61 -5.81 36.08
N THR A 318 -12.61 -6.59 35.68
CA THR A 318 -11.50 -7.07 36.51
C THR A 318 -10.18 -6.61 35.91
N LEU A 319 -9.49 -5.70 36.59
CA LEU A 319 -8.20 -5.18 36.17
C LEU A 319 -7.07 -5.98 36.83
N THR A 320 -6.11 -6.47 36.04
CA THR A 320 -4.93 -7.23 36.50
C THR A 320 -3.64 -6.56 36.04
N LEU A 321 -2.75 -6.23 36.98
CA LEU A 321 -1.44 -5.61 36.75
C LEU A 321 -0.35 -6.57 37.18
N ASP A 322 0.69 -6.79 36.37
CA ASP A 322 1.87 -7.59 36.71
C ASP A 322 3.15 -6.79 36.53
N ALA A 323 3.90 -6.57 37.62
CA ALA A 323 5.08 -5.71 37.66
C ALA A 323 6.33 -6.46 38.15
N VAL A 324 7.25 -6.79 37.24
CA VAL A 324 8.49 -7.54 37.52
C VAL A 324 9.74 -6.66 37.30
N PRO A 325 10.55 -6.34 38.34
CA PRO A 325 11.74 -5.52 38.20
C PRO A 325 12.73 -5.98 37.11
N PHE A 326 13.16 -5.05 36.25
CA PHE A 326 14.05 -5.29 35.11
C PHE A 326 15.53 -5.32 35.56
N LEU A 327 16.25 -6.40 35.22
CA LEU A 327 17.69 -6.58 35.44
C LEU A 327 18.34 -6.79 34.06
N ARG A 328 19.44 -6.05 33.73
CA ARG A 328 20.11 -6.02 32.40
C ARG A 328 19.95 -7.34 31.62
N GLY A 329 19.18 -7.29 30.53
CA GLY A 329 18.98 -8.42 29.61
C GLY A 329 20.23 -8.74 28.77
N PRO A 330 20.22 -9.84 28.00
CA PRO A 330 21.25 -10.12 27.00
C PRO A 330 21.10 -9.16 25.81
N ASP A 331 22.20 -8.50 25.43
CA ASP A 331 22.38 -7.71 24.20
C ASP A 331 21.99 -8.53 22.95
N ARG A 332 21.08 -7.96 22.14
CA ARG A 332 20.48 -8.62 20.97
C ARG A 332 20.90 -7.95 19.66
N ALA A 333 21.68 -6.87 19.72
CA ALA A 333 22.15 -6.13 18.57
C ALA A 333 23.52 -6.63 18.10
N GLY A 334 23.98 -6.11 16.96
CA GLY A 334 25.39 -6.23 16.57
C GLY A 334 26.00 -4.86 16.41
N ASN A 335 27.30 -4.70 16.66
CA ASN A 335 27.93 -3.35 16.74
C ASN A 335 28.55 -2.87 15.41
N SER A 336 28.10 -3.40 14.26
CA SER A 336 28.54 -2.98 12.92
C SER A 336 27.56 -3.43 11.83
N LEU A 337 27.62 -2.83 10.63
CA LEU A 337 26.83 -3.25 9.46
C LEU A 337 26.98 -4.75 9.12
N ALA A 338 28.16 -5.33 9.39
CA ALA A 338 28.46 -6.74 9.11
C ALA A 338 27.89 -7.70 10.17
N THR A 339 27.79 -7.24 11.42
CA THR A 339 27.27 -8.02 12.56
C THR A 339 25.84 -7.69 12.90
N ALA A 340 25.21 -6.78 12.15
CA ALA A 340 23.86 -6.29 12.38
C ALA A 340 22.86 -7.45 12.52
N THR A 341 21.99 -7.35 13.53
CA THR A 341 20.95 -8.33 13.76
C THR A 341 19.90 -8.23 12.67
N ASP A 342 19.58 -9.35 12.03
CA ASP A 342 18.64 -9.40 10.91
C ASP A 342 17.20 -9.48 11.42
N LEU A 343 16.45 -8.40 11.23
CA LEU A 343 15.03 -8.28 11.57
C LEU A 343 14.12 -8.84 10.47
N GLY A 344 14.67 -9.19 9.30
CA GLY A 344 13.91 -9.77 8.20
C GLY A 344 13.19 -8.75 7.32
N VAL A 345 12.07 -9.15 6.72
CA VAL A 345 11.28 -8.28 5.82
C VAL A 345 10.25 -7.54 6.65
N LEU A 346 10.35 -6.21 6.70
CA LEU A 346 9.40 -5.37 7.42
C LEU A 346 8.12 -5.26 6.58
N VAL A 347 6.99 -5.66 7.15
CA VAL A 347 5.67 -5.67 6.49
C VAL A 347 4.61 -4.87 7.24
N ASN A 348 4.77 -4.73 8.55
CA ASN A 348 3.94 -3.99 9.52
C ASN A 348 4.90 -3.41 10.59
N GLU A 349 4.35 -2.83 11.66
CA GLU A 349 5.09 -2.40 12.85
C GLU A 349 5.92 -3.53 13.49
N LEU A 350 7.14 -3.19 13.90
CA LEU A 350 8.01 -4.05 14.69
C LEU A 350 8.57 -3.25 15.87
N SER A 351 8.28 -3.73 17.08
CA SER A 351 8.71 -3.12 18.34
C SER A 351 9.58 -4.08 19.15
N PHE A 352 10.72 -3.59 19.64
CA PHE A 352 11.56 -4.34 20.57
C PHE A 352 12.43 -3.42 21.42
N ASN A 353 12.99 -3.97 22.49
CA ASN A 353 13.81 -3.24 23.45
C ASN A 353 15.25 -3.75 23.42
N ASP A 354 16.21 -2.84 23.53
CA ASP A 354 17.62 -3.16 23.79
C ASP A 354 18.28 -2.06 24.65
N TRP A 355 19.60 -2.01 24.69
CA TRP A 355 20.34 -1.10 25.56
C TRP A 355 21.68 -0.67 24.95
N ILE A 356 21.98 0.62 25.02
CA ILE A 356 23.30 1.18 24.66
C ILE A 356 24.00 1.81 25.86
N GLY A 357 25.33 1.92 25.78
CA GLY A 357 26.11 2.55 26.84
C GLY A 357 27.61 2.31 26.76
N ASN A 358 28.34 2.66 27.83
CA ASN A 358 29.81 2.60 27.91
C ASN A 358 30.47 1.23 27.57
N GLY A 359 29.71 0.14 27.46
CA GLY A 359 30.17 -1.18 27.00
C GLY A 359 29.69 -1.58 25.60
N ASP A 360 28.67 -0.90 25.09
CA ASP A 360 28.05 -1.07 23.77
C ASP A 360 27.60 0.30 23.20
N PRO A 361 28.49 1.02 22.50
CA PRO A 361 28.21 2.39 22.09
C PRO A 361 27.35 2.49 20.82
N SER A 362 27.07 1.37 20.14
CA SER A 362 26.33 1.40 18.88
C SER A 362 25.67 0.06 18.56
N ASP A 363 24.37 0.10 18.35
CA ASP A 363 23.57 -1.05 17.95
C ASP A 363 23.18 -0.96 16.48
N TYR A 364 23.38 -2.05 15.73
CA TYR A 364 23.02 -2.17 14.33
C TYR A 364 21.98 -3.26 14.11
N TYR A 365 20.93 -2.89 13.41
CA TYR A 365 19.89 -3.78 12.91
C TYR A 365 19.83 -3.70 11.39
N ARG A 366 19.45 -4.81 10.75
CA ARG A 366 19.24 -4.87 9.31
C ARG A 366 17.81 -5.33 9.03
N PHE A 367 17.13 -4.67 8.10
CA PHE A 367 15.84 -5.09 7.59
C PHE A 367 15.75 -4.94 6.07
N SER A 368 14.72 -5.52 5.46
CA SER A 368 14.45 -5.40 4.03
C SER A 368 13.03 -4.91 3.79
N ILE A 369 12.89 -4.00 2.83
CA ILE A 369 11.61 -3.50 2.34
C ILE A 369 11.35 -4.14 0.97
N SER A 370 10.18 -4.75 0.80
CA SER A 370 9.84 -5.54 -0.40
C SER A 370 9.08 -4.75 -1.47
N GLN A 371 8.45 -3.64 -1.09
CA GLN A 371 7.68 -2.71 -1.92
C GLN A 371 7.88 -1.30 -1.39
N ALA A 372 7.67 -0.26 -2.20
CA ALA A 372 7.85 1.09 -1.68
C ALA A 372 6.85 1.39 -0.55
N THR A 373 7.33 1.90 0.59
CA THR A 373 6.53 2.15 1.81
C THR A 373 6.94 3.46 2.44
N SER A 374 6.01 4.16 3.06
CA SER A 374 6.36 5.16 4.07
C SER A 374 6.96 4.44 5.27
N PHE A 375 7.99 5.04 5.85
CA PHE A 375 8.72 4.43 6.96
C PHE A 375 8.95 5.47 8.04
N THR A 376 8.53 5.15 9.25
CA THR A 376 8.83 5.93 10.43
C THR A 376 9.47 5.02 11.45
N MET A 377 10.52 5.48 12.11
CA MET A 377 11.06 4.80 13.28
C MET A 377 11.03 5.73 14.49
N TYR A 378 10.68 5.17 15.64
CA TYR A 378 10.69 5.87 16.92
C TYR A 378 11.70 5.21 17.85
N LEU A 379 12.49 6.04 18.52
CA LEU A 379 13.38 5.67 19.61
C LEU A 379 12.81 6.27 20.89
N SER A 380 12.40 5.42 21.82
CA SER A 380 11.72 5.84 23.05
C SER A 380 12.30 5.12 24.28
N ALA A 381 11.73 5.37 25.46
CA ALA A 381 12.18 4.84 26.75
C ALA A 381 13.61 5.24 27.15
N LEU A 382 14.09 6.37 26.64
CA LEU A 382 15.41 6.91 26.94
C LEU A 382 15.48 7.47 28.37
N ILE A 383 16.54 7.15 29.10
CA ILE A 383 16.90 7.76 30.40
C ILE A 383 18.23 8.53 30.33
N ALA A 384 18.87 8.49 29.16
CA ALA A 384 20.09 9.17 28.80
C ALA A 384 20.09 9.38 27.26
N ASP A 385 20.90 10.31 26.77
CA ASP A 385 20.84 10.83 25.40
C ASP A 385 21.33 9.79 24.37
N ALA A 386 20.53 9.56 23.32
CA ALA A 386 20.79 8.52 22.32
C ALA A 386 20.14 8.84 20.97
N ASP A 387 20.93 8.83 19.90
CA ASP A 387 20.44 9.12 18.55
C ASP A 387 20.09 7.85 17.76
N VAL A 388 19.20 7.96 16.77
CA VAL A 388 18.90 6.91 15.80
C VAL A 388 19.11 7.37 14.35
N GLU A 389 19.72 6.50 13.52
CA GLU A 389 19.96 6.75 12.10
C GLU A 389 19.43 5.63 11.20
N LEU A 390 18.83 6.03 10.07
CA LEU A 390 18.44 5.14 8.99
C LEU A 390 19.49 5.18 7.87
N ILE A 391 19.99 4.01 7.46
CA ILE A 391 21.16 3.89 6.57
C ILE A 391 20.85 2.94 5.41
N GLN A 392 21.36 3.27 4.23
CA GLN A 392 21.45 2.38 3.07
C GLN A 392 22.89 2.30 2.57
N ASP A 393 23.54 1.15 2.76
CA ASP A 393 24.89 0.87 2.22
C ASP A 393 24.80 0.70 0.69
N ARG A 394 24.96 1.80 -0.05
CA ARG A 394 24.71 1.87 -1.50
C ARG A 394 25.87 1.31 -2.30
N ASN A 395 27.08 1.45 -1.77
CA ASN A 395 28.29 0.95 -2.42
C ASN A 395 28.70 -0.46 -1.93
N ASN A 396 27.97 -0.97 -0.94
CA ASN A 396 28.07 -2.31 -0.38
C ASN A 396 29.46 -2.60 0.22
N ASN A 397 30.11 -1.57 0.78
CA ASN A 397 31.46 -1.64 1.34
C ASN A 397 31.50 -1.99 2.84
N GLY A 398 30.34 -2.02 3.51
CA GLY A 398 30.22 -2.34 4.94
C GLY A 398 30.70 -1.23 5.89
N ILE A 399 30.81 0.01 5.41
CA ILE A 399 31.16 1.23 6.14
C ILE A 399 30.04 2.25 5.88
N VAL A 400 29.71 3.09 6.85
CA VAL A 400 28.73 4.17 6.67
C VAL A 400 29.43 5.39 6.07
N ASP A 401 29.11 5.74 4.82
CA ASP A 401 29.66 6.90 4.11
C ASP A 401 28.73 8.14 4.14
N GLU A 402 29.28 9.33 3.88
CA GLU A 402 28.52 10.59 3.77
C GLU A 402 27.59 10.52 2.55
N GLY A 403 26.27 10.53 2.79
CA GLY A 403 25.22 10.34 1.78
C GLY A 403 24.54 8.96 1.80
N GLU A 404 24.95 8.04 2.69
CA GLU A 404 24.28 6.75 2.93
C GLU A 404 23.29 6.80 4.10
N VAL A 405 23.39 7.83 4.95
CA VAL A 405 22.38 8.14 5.98
C VAL A 405 21.20 8.81 5.30
N LEU A 406 20.03 8.18 5.38
CA LEU A 406 18.77 8.64 4.80
C LEU A 406 17.97 9.54 5.73
N GLY A 407 18.19 9.39 7.05
CA GLY A 407 17.58 10.21 8.09
C GLY A 407 18.25 9.94 9.43
N ARG A 408 18.20 10.93 10.33
CA ARG A 408 18.78 10.88 11.67
C ARG A 408 17.92 11.71 12.63
N SER A 409 17.91 11.33 13.89
CA SER A 409 17.56 12.24 14.97
C SER A 409 18.83 12.93 15.50
N GLU A 410 18.67 14.15 16.01
CA GLU A 410 19.71 14.94 16.68
C GLU A 410 19.10 15.73 17.85
N GLU A 411 17.99 15.23 18.41
CA GLU A 411 17.33 15.85 19.56
C GLU A 411 18.15 15.52 20.79
N ALA A 412 18.41 16.51 21.66
CA ALA A 412 19.21 16.28 22.85
C ALA A 412 18.32 15.98 24.05
N GLY A 413 18.57 14.89 24.78
CA GLY A 413 17.99 14.67 26.10
C GLY A 413 17.42 13.26 26.31
N THR A 414 16.16 13.18 26.76
CA THR A 414 15.47 11.90 27.01
C THR A 414 14.10 11.85 26.33
N ASP A 415 13.82 12.84 25.47
CA ASP A 415 12.56 12.90 24.73
C ASP A 415 12.56 11.82 23.64
N PRO A 416 11.40 11.25 23.27
CA PRO A 416 11.33 10.30 22.16
C PRO A 416 11.82 10.94 20.86
N GLU A 417 12.62 10.19 20.13
CA GLU A 417 13.20 10.64 18.87
C GLU A 417 12.58 9.87 17.70
N TYR A 418 12.56 10.47 16.52
CA TYR A 418 12.04 9.78 15.36
C TYR A 418 12.76 10.15 14.07
N VAL A 419 12.67 9.24 13.11
CA VAL A 419 13.07 9.48 11.73
C VAL A 419 11.94 9.02 10.84
N ALA A 420 11.36 9.96 10.09
CA ALA A 420 10.35 9.70 9.10
C ALA A 420 10.92 9.86 7.69
N VAL A 421 10.68 8.85 6.85
CA VAL A 421 10.96 8.87 5.42
C VAL A 421 9.66 8.57 4.69
N ALA A 422 9.14 9.58 3.99
CA ALA A 422 7.87 9.51 3.26
C ALA A 422 7.82 8.32 2.28
N ARG A 423 8.98 7.91 1.74
CA ARG A 423 9.06 6.75 0.85
C ARG A 423 10.43 6.09 0.86
N LEU A 424 10.50 4.85 1.35
CA LEU A 424 11.61 3.95 1.14
C LEU A 424 11.35 3.07 -0.09
N ALA A 425 12.33 2.98 -0.99
CA ALA A 425 12.28 2.05 -2.12
C ALA A 425 12.48 0.60 -1.66
N PRO A 426 12.09 -0.41 -2.45
CA PRO A 426 12.46 -1.80 -2.15
C PRO A 426 13.97 -1.96 -2.05
N GLY A 427 14.46 -2.54 -0.95
CA GLY A 427 15.89 -2.63 -0.68
C GLY A 427 16.22 -3.08 0.74
N THR A 428 17.51 -3.22 1.00
CA THR A 428 18.05 -3.51 2.33
C THR A 428 18.44 -2.21 3.01
N TYR A 429 18.03 -2.07 4.26
CA TYR A 429 18.29 -0.89 5.09
C TYR A 429 18.84 -1.33 6.44
N TYR A 430 19.50 -0.39 7.12
CA TYR A 430 20.07 -0.56 8.43
C TYR A 430 19.58 0.52 9.36
N VAL A 431 19.30 0.14 10.61
CA VAL A 431 19.09 1.10 11.70
C VAL A 431 20.33 1.08 12.57
N ARG A 432 20.81 2.26 12.94
CA ARG A 432 21.91 2.44 13.89
C ARG A 432 21.43 3.28 15.07
N VAL A 433 21.51 2.75 16.28
CA VAL A 433 21.28 3.50 17.53
C VAL A 433 22.65 3.84 18.14
N LEU A 434 22.85 5.09 18.58
CA LEU A 434 24.14 5.62 19.03
C LEU A 434 24.04 6.16 20.46
N GLU A 435 24.96 5.77 21.33
CA GLU A 435 25.09 6.42 22.65
C GLU A 435 25.64 7.83 22.46
N PHE A 436 24.92 8.85 22.93
CA PHE A 436 25.38 10.23 22.94
C PHE A 436 25.81 10.68 24.34
N GLU A 437 24.97 10.48 25.36
CA GLU A 437 25.29 10.79 26.75
C GLU A 437 24.68 9.79 27.73
N GLY A 438 25.46 8.77 28.09
CA GLY A 438 25.18 7.90 29.23
C GLY A 438 24.50 6.57 28.85
N GLU A 439 24.46 5.68 29.83
CA GLU A 439 23.87 4.36 29.67
C GLU A 439 22.34 4.44 29.65
N THR A 440 21.69 4.01 28.56
CA THR A 440 20.22 4.08 28.41
C THR A 440 19.62 2.81 27.82
N PRO A 441 18.50 2.29 28.37
CA PRO A 441 17.65 1.39 27.60
C PRO A 441 16.96 2.19 26.48
N TYR A 442 16.49 1.48 25.48
CA TYR A 442 15.62 2.07 24.49
C TYR A 442 14.59 1.05 24.00
N GLN A 443 13.44 1.56 23.59
CA GLN A 443 12.48 0.86 22.76
C GLN A 443 12.62 1.41 21.34
N LEU A 444 12.71 0.51 20.36
CA LEU A 444 12.78 0.85 18.95
C LEU A 444 11.56 0.30 18.24
N ASP A 445 10.74 1.22 17.73
CA ASP A 445 9.54 0.92 16.95
C ASP A 445 9.82 1.25 15.48
N LEU A 446 9.67 0.26 14.60
CA LEU A 446 9.85 0.40 13.16
C LEU A 446 8.49 0.25 12.47
N LEU A 447 7.93 1.36 11.99
CA LEU A 447 6.65 1.38 11.31
C LEU A 447 6.87 1.50 9.81
N ALA A 448 6.48 0.46 9.08
CA ALA A 448 6.30 0.53 7.64
C ALA A 448 4.81 0.53 7.33
N SER A 449 4.31 1.66 6.82
CA SER A 449 2.95 1.75 6.31
C SER A 449 2.96 1.56 4.80
N ARG A 450 1.99 0.78 4.32
CA ARG A 450 1.67 0.79 2.89
C ARG A 450 0.76 1.98 2.68
N ASP A 451 1.26 3.00 1.99
CA ASP A 451 0.50 4.22 1.71
C ASP A 451 -0.94 3.93 1.28
N SER A 452 -1.86 4.22 2.20
CA SER A 452 -3.23 4.60 1.87
C SER A 452 -3.17 6.08 1.49
N ALA A 453 -3.56 6.39 0.25
CA ALA A 453 -3.72 7.74 -0.31
C ALA A 453 -2.45 8.61 -0.43
N ILE A 454 -1.74 8.49 -1.56
CA ILE A 454 -0.93 9.62 -2.06
C ILE A 454 -1.90 10.69 -2.57
N ALA A 455 -2.08 11.76 -1.79
CA ALA A 455 -2.51 13.04 -2.34
C ALA A 455 -1.52 13.40 -3.46
N THR A 456 -2.00 13.47 -4.69
CA THR A 456 -1.15 13.84 -5.82
C THR A 456 -0.78 15.30 -5.64
N GLU A 457 0.46 15.57 -5.22
CA GLU A 457 0.99 16.93 -5.13
C GLU A 457 0.86 17.59 -6.53
N ILE A 458 -0.03 18.58 -6.65
CA ILE A 458 -0.31 19.22 -7.95
C ILE A 458 0.73 20.32 -8.16
N TYR A 459 1.87 19.97 -8.76
CA TYR A 459 2.85 20.98 -9.13
C TYR A 459 2.34 21.83 -10.30
N PRO A 460 2.64 23.15 -10.33
CA PRO A 460 2.43 23.97 -11.52
C PRO A 460 3.19 23.38 -12.71
N THR A 461 2.58 23.37 -13.88
CA THR A 461 3.14 22.70 -15.06
C THR A 461 4.07 23.61 -15.85
N ILE A 462 5.16 23.04 -16.37
CA ILE A 462 6.01 23.65 -17.38
C ILE A 462 6.14 22.70 -18.56
N ASP A 463 5.75 23.14 -19.75
CA ASP A 463 5.88 22.36 -20.98
C ASP A 463 7.33 22.38 -21.49
N THR A 464 7.65 21.50 -22.43
CA THR A 464 8.92 21.58 -23.16
C THR A 464 8.98 22.82 -24.07
N ASN A 465 10.18 23.43 -24.22
CA ASN A 465 10.40 24.66 -25.00
C ASN A 465 9.65 25.90 -24.46
N GLN A 466 9.43 25.96 -23.15
CA GLN A 466 8.75 27.05 -22.48
C GLN A 466 9.74 27.89 -21.65
N THR A 467 9.51 29.19 -21.61
CA THR A 467 10.14 30.09 -20.64
C THR A 467 9.08 30.60 -19.69
N ILE A 468 9.32 30.45 -18.39
CA ILE A 468 8.51 31.04 -17.33
C ILE A 468 9.35 32.00 -16.49
N GLN A 469 8.65 32.93 -15.84
CA GLN A 469 9.20 33.82 -14.83
C GLN A 469 8.58 33.41 -13.51
N GLY A 470 9.40 33.11 -12.51
CA GLY A 470 8.99 32.78 -11.16
C GLY A 470 9.73 33.66 -10.15
N ALA A 471 9.36 33.53 -8.89
CA ALA A 471 9.99 34.28 -7.82
C ALA A 471 10.07 33.40 -6.59
N LEU A 472 11.26 33.27 -5.99
CA LEU A 472 11.37 32.67 -4.67
C LEU A 472 10.94 33.72 -3.63
N GLU A 473 9.80 33.51 -2.98
CA GLU A 473 9.14 34.39 -2.03
C GLU A 473 9.23 33.87 -0.59
N SER A 474 8.59 34.55 0.37
CA SER A 474 8.54 34.11 1.77
C SER A 474 7.70 32.85 1.99
N SER A 475 6.75 32.64 1.10
CA SER A 475 5.75 31.56 1.14
C SER A 475 6.28 30.25 0.60
N ASP A 476 7.38 30.28 -0.15
CA ASP A 476 7.84 29.08 -0.84
C ASP A 476 8.59 28.17 0.12
N GLU A 477 8.37 26.88 -0.07
CA GLU A 477 8.78 25.79 0.82
C GLU A 477 10.30 25.79 1.05
N ALA A 478 10.73 25.47 2.26
CA ALA A 478 12.14 25.28 2.54
C ALA A 478 12.64 24.00 1.85
N ASN A 479 13.84 24.01 1.26
CA ASN A 479 14.40 22.78 0.70
C ASN A 479 14.96 21.92 1.84
N PRO A 480 14.37 20.74 2.13
CA PRO A 480 14.81 19.89 3.24
C PRO A 480 16.22 19.31 3.03
N LEU A 481 16.71 19.25 1.78
CA LEU A 481 18.06 18.80 1.46
C LEU A 481 19.12 19.89 1.66
N ARG A 482 18.71 21.15 1.88
CA ARG A 482 19.60 22.30 2.07
C ARG A 482 18.99 23.34 3.03
N LEU A 483 19.33 23.20 4.32
CA LEU A 483 18.91 24.09 5.42
C LEU A 483 19.14 25.58 5.08
N GLY A 484 18.10 26.40 5.26
CA GLY A 484 18.13 27.86 5.02
C GLY A 484 17.84 28.29 3.58
N THR A 485 17.47 27.37 2.69
CA THR A 485 17.16 27.65 1.27
C THR A 485 15.67 27.45 0.96
N ARG A 486 15.18 28.11 -0.10
CA ARG A 486 13.79 28.02 -0.56
C ARG A 486 13.71 27.32 -1.91
N LYS A 487 12.59 26.66 -2.19
CA LYS A 487 12.35 25.97 -3.46
C LYS A 487 10.99 26.27 -4.08
N ASP A 488 10.97 26.27 -5.41
CA ASP A 488 9.78 26.10 -6.23
C ASP A 488 9.89 24.78 -7.01
N GLU A 489 8.77 24.10 -7.22
CA GLU A 489 8.71 22.85 -7.98
C GLU A 489 7.68 22.93 -9.11
N TYR A 490 8.06 22.40 -10.28
CA TYR A 490 7.20 22.36 -11.46
C TYR A 490 7.11 20.95 -12.02
N GLN A 491 5.91 20.53 -12.45
CA GLN A 491 5.74 19.30 -13.23
C GLN A 491 6.14 19.59 -14.68
N LEU A 492 7.09 18.84 -15.21
CA LEU A 492 7.41 18.91 -16.63
C LEU A 492 6.39 18.13 -17.45
N THR A 493 5.66 18.84 -18.31
CA THR A 493 4.61 18.30 -19.17
C THR A 493 5.04 18.28 -20.64
N ASP A 494 4.37 17.47 -21.46
CA ASP A 494 4.65 17.30 -22.90
C ASP A 494 6.07 16.81 -23.24
N ALA A 495 6.77 16.21 -22.28
CA ALA A 495 8.05 15.54 -22.47
C ALA A 495 7.89 14.18 -23.15
N ILE A 496 8.60 13.96 -24.25
CA ILE A 496 8.51 12.71 -25.04
C ILE A 496 9.70 11.81 -24.69
N ALA A 497 9.46 10.52 -24.43
CA ALA A 497 10.52 9.55 -24.16
C ALA A 497 11.61 9.57 -25.25
N GLY A 498 12.87 9.69 -24.83
CA GLY A 498 14.04 9.83 -25.71
C GLY A 498 14.35 11.26 -26.17
N GLN A 499 13.53 12.25 -25.80
CA GLN A 499 13.83 13.68 -25.95
C GLN A 499 14.91 14.07 -24.93
N VAL A 500 15.80 15.00 -25.30
CA VAL A 500 16.75 15.56 -24.33
C VAL A 500 16.26 16.94 -23.96
N ILE A 501 15.96 17.10 -22.68
CA ILE A 501 15.43 18.34 -22.13
C ILE A 501 16.55 19.00 -21.35
N THR A 502 16.86 20.24 -21.73
CA THR A 502 17.76 21.12 -21.00
C THR A 502 16.91 22.14 -20.28
N VAL A 503 17.06 22.19 -18.97
CA VAL A 503 16.41 23.18 -18.12
C VAL A 503 17.47 24.18 -17.69
N ASN A 504 17.23 25.45 -17.99
CA ASN A 504 18.10 26.55 -17.61
C ASN A 504 17.36 27.42 -16.58
N LEU A 505 17.99 27.63 -15.44
CA LEU A 505 17.54 28.50 -14.38
C LEU A 505 18.50 29.71 -14.34
N ASN A 506 17.95 30.92 -14.39
CA ASN A 506 18.72 32.16 -14.25
C ASN A 506 18.07 33.06 -13.19
N SER A 507 18.84 33.62 -12.26
CA SER A 507 18.36 34.60 -11.29
C SER A 507 19.41 35.66 -11.03
N THR A 508 19.09 36.95 -11.19
CA THR A 508 20.04 38.02 -10.84
C THR A 508 20.11 38.32 -9.34
N GLU A 509 19.28 37.65 -8.54
CA GLU A 509 19.04 37.99 -7.13
C GLU A 509 19.57 36.93 -6.15
N PHE A 510 19.80 35.70 -6.60
CA PHE A 510 20.35 34.61 -5.79
C PHE A 510 21.19 33.64 -6.63
N ASP A 511 22.15 32.96 -5.99
CA ASP A 511 22.91 31.88 -6.62
C ASP A 511 21.99 30.67 -6.83
N THR A 512 21.94 30.16 -8.05
CA THR A 512 20.92 29.19 -8.47
C THR A 512 21.36 27.74 -8.21
N TYR A 513 20.42 26.88 -7.85
CA TYR A 513 20.59 25.43 -7.80
C TYR A 513 19.38 24.76 -8.44
N LEU A 514 19.63 23.85 -9.38
CA LEU A 514 18.60 23.23 -10.20
C LEU A 514 18.65 21.72 -10.04
N GLN A 515 17.52 21.11 -9.70
CA GLN A 515 17.36 19.67 -9.64
C GLN A 515 16.21 19.23 -10.53
N ILE A 516 16.39 18.09 -11.19
CA ILE A 516 15.37 17.36 -11.94
C ILE A 516 15.16 16.06 -11.20
N PHE A 517 13.93 15.74 -10.87
CA PHE A 517 13.60 14.57 -10.06
C PHE A 517 12.43 13.78 -10.65
N ASN A 518 12.30 12.52 -10.24
CA ASN A 518 11.14 11.70 -10.54
C ASN A 518 10.02 12.06 -9.55
N THR A 519 8.89 12.57 -10.02
CA THR A 519 7.80 12.99 -9.12
C THR A 519 7.12 11.82 -8.42
N ASN A 520 7.25 10.60 -8.96
CA ASN A 520 6.76 9.41 -8.28
C ASN A 520 7.73 8.97 -7.19
N THR A 521 9.03 8.85 -7.47
CA THR A 521 10.00 8.22 -6.55
C THR A 521 10.82 9.19 -5.70
N GLY A 522 10.81 10.49 -5.99
CA GLY A 522 11.67 11.49 -5.37
C GLY A 522 13.14 11.42 -5.79
N GLU A 523 13.51 10.47 -6.65
CA GLU A 523 14.89 10.26 -7.14
C GLU A 523 15.38 11.48 -7.93
N ILE A 524 16.55 12.03 -7.58
CA ILE A 524 17.20 13.08 -8.36
C ILE A 524 17.82 12.47 -9.62
N ILE A 525 17.32 12.89 -10.78
CA ILE A 525 17.69 12.38 -12.10
C ILE A 525 18.86 13.18 -12.69
N ALA A 526 18.83 14.49 -12.49
CA ALA A 526 19.91 15.38 -12.90
C ALA A 526 19.92 16.60 -11.99
N GLU A 527 21.08 17.08 -11.63
CA GLU A 527 21.21 18.31 -10.86
C GLU A 527 22.43 19.10 -11.31
N ASN A 528 22.40 20.40 -11.04
CA ASN A 528 23.51 21.28 -11.28
C ASN A 528 23.51 22.41 -10.24
N ASP A 529 24.50 22.39 -9.36
CA ASP A 529 25.01 23.56 -8.67
C ASP A 529 26.22 24.11 -9.40
N ASP A 530 26.22 25.41 -9.70
CA ASP A 530 27.46 26.06 -10.10
C ASP A 530 28.22 26.47 -8.83
N ILE A 531 29.29 25.74 -8.53
CA ILE A 531 30.16 25.86 -7.34
C ILE A 531 31.06 27.12 -7.35
N ALA A 532 30.71 28.17 -8.09
CA ALA A 532 31.43 29.44 -8.14
C ALA A 532 30.58 30.58 -7.56
N GLU A 533 31.04 31.19 -6.45
CA GLU A 533 30.38 32.34 -5.80
C GLU A 533 30.01 33.44 -6.83
N GLY A 534 28.72 33.76 -6.91
CA GLY A 534 28.19 34.88 -7.69
C GLY A 534 27.80 34.57 -9.15
N ASN A 535 27.59 33.30 -9.53
CA ASN A 535 26.99 32.97 -10.82
C ASN A 535 25.48 32.69 -10.70
N THR A 536 24.74 33.40 -11.54
CA THR A 536 23.29 33.53 -11.53
C THR A 536 22.59 32.52 -12.43
N ASN A 537 23.26 31.41 -12.80
CA ASN A 537 22.79 30.49 -13.83
C ASN A 537 23.10 29.02 -13.50
N SER A 538 22.08 28.17 -13.53
CA SER A 538 22.21 26.71 -13.44
C SER A 538 21.56 26.05 -14.65
N SER A 539 22.16 24.97 -15.15
CA SER A 539 21.62 24.24 -16.30
C SER A 539 21.75 22.73 -16.10
N ALA A 540 20.62 22.03 -16.04
CA ALA A 540 20.56 20.58 -15.95
C ALA A 540 19.99 20.01 -17.26
N SER A 541 20.58 18.93 -17.77
CA SER A 541 20.08 18.24 -18.97
C SER A 541 19.88 16.77 -18.69
N PHE A 542 18.77 16.21 -19.15
CA PHE A 542 18.46 14.79 -18.99
C PHE A 542 17.72 14.22 -20.21
N VAL A 543 17.78 12.90 -20.36
CA VAL A 543 17.03 12.17 -21.39
C VAL A 543 15.74 11.66 -20.77
N VAL A 544 14.60 11.97 -21.38
CA VAL A 544 13.29 11.53 -20.90
C VAL A 544 13.17 10.01 -21.04
N GLN A 545 12.81 9.33 -19.96
CA GLN A 545 12.61 7.89 -19.87
C GLN A 545 11.12 7.56 -19.91
N PRO A 546 10.72 6.39 -20.44
CA PRO A 546 9.33 5.97 -20.44
C PRO A 546 8.79 5.74 -19.02
N ASN A 547 7.54 6.14 -18.78
CA ASN A 547 6.81 5.98 -17.52
C ASN A 547 7.49 6.62 -16.30
N VAL A 548 8.26 7.70 -16.54
CA VAL A 548 8.82 8.54 -15.49
C VAL A 548 8.16 9.91 -15.59
N ASP A 549 7.58 10.36 -14.49
CA ASP A 549 7.02 11.69 -14.37
C ASP A 549 8.11 12.61 -13.80
N TYR A 550 8.36 13.74 -14.46
CA TYR A 550 9.52 14.59 -14.19
C TYR A 550 9.13 15.87 -13.47
N GLY A 551 9.78 16.13 -12.35
CA GLY A 551 9.71 17.38 -11.60
C GLY A 551 10.96 18.24 -11.81
N VAL A 552 10.79 19.55 -11.82
CA VAL A 552 11.88 20.54 -11.88
C VAL A 552 11.85 21.36 -10.60
N ARG A 553 12.91 21.27 -9.80
CA ARG A 553 13.08 22.01 -8.55
C ARG A 553 14.08 23.14 -8.71
N VAL A 554 13.63 24.36 -8.44
CA VAL A 554 14.41 25.59 -8.43
C VAL A 554 14.76 25.93 -6.98
N THR A 555 16.04 26.01 -6.64
CA THR A 555 16.50 26.31 -5.26
C THR A 555 17.50 27.48 -5.26
N SER A 556 17.51 28.28 -4.20
CA SER A 556 18.55 29.29 -3.95
C SER A 556 19.72 28.72 -3.14
N PHE A 557 20.97 29.11 -3.41
CA PHE A 557 22.16 28.69 -2.64
C PHE A 557 22.81 29.88 -1.92
N ALA A 558 22.37 30.25 -0.71
CA ALA A 558 23.09 31.23 0.11
C ALA A 558 22.77 31.11 1.62
N PRO A 559 23.77 31.07 2.53
CA PRO A 559 23.52 30.91 3.97
C PRO A 559 23.17 32.21 4.71
N GLN A 560 23.33 33.40 4.13
CA GLN A 560 23.11 34.67 4.83
C GLN A 560 22.38 35.70 3.97
N ASP A 561 21.15 35.97 4.39
CA ASP A 561 20.16 36.94 3.92
C ASP A 561 19.36 36.59 2.64
N ALA A 562 18.37 35.71 2.87
CA ALA A 562 17.11 35.53 2.13
C ALA A 562 17.24 35.23 0.64
N GLY A 563 17.51 33.96 0.30
CA GLY A 563 17.46 33.38 -1.06
C GLY A 563 16.11 33.52 -1.77
N ARG A 564 15.73 34.77 -2.02
CA ARG A 564 14.47 35.25 -2.56
C ARG A 564 14.78 36.15 -3.74
N GLY A 565 13.90 36.15 -4.72
CA GLY A 565 14.06 37.01 -5.89
C GLY A 565 13.53 36.39 -7.16
N GLN A 566 13.50 37.19 -8.22
CA GLN A 566 12.96 36.75 -9.50
C GLN A 566 13.95 35.82 -10.20
N TYR A 567 13.41 34.76 -10.80
CA TYR A 567 14.15 33.87 -11.67
C TYR A 567 13.43 33.61 -12.98
N THR A 568 14.22 33.30 -14.01
CA THR A 568 13.76 32.81 -15.29
C THR A 568 14.08 31.33 -15.38
N LEU A 569 13.05 30.50 -15.53
CA LEU A 569 13.19 29.08 -15.82
C LEU A 569 12.85 28.84 -17.29
N THR A 570 13.76 28.25 -18.04
CA THR A 570 13.57 27.94 -19.46
C THR A 570 13.85 26.47 -19.72
N THR A 571 12.83 25.74 -20.14
CA THR A 571 12.97 24.40 -20.69
C THR A 571 13.25 24.51 -22.18
N GLN A 572 14.22 23.76 -22.67
CA GLN A 572 14.51 23.60 -24.08
C GLN A 572 14.56 22.11 -24.34
N ALA A 573 13.58 21.62 -25.08
CA ALA A 573 13.68 20.29 -25.62
C ALA A 573 14.44 20.35 -26.94
N SER A 574 15.58 19.67 -26.96
CA SER A 574 16.19 19.32 -28.24
C SER A 574 15.41 18.14 -28.83
N ASN A 575 14.99 18.32 -30.09
CA ASN A 575 14.14 17.47 -30.95
C ASN A 575 12.63 17.73 -30.89
N PRO A 576 12.11 18.65 -31.71
CA PRO A 576 10.73 18.56 -32.15
C PRO A 576 10.58 17.45 -33.19
N ILE A 577 9.49 16.69 -33.10
CA ILE A 577 9.02 15.90 -34.25
C ILE A 577 8.60 16.92 -35.32
N VAL A 578 9.36 17.00 -36.42
CA VAL A 578 9.23 18.01 -37.48
C VAL A 578 8.09 17.68 -38.45
N GLY A 579 7.53 16.47 -38.38
CA GLY A 579 6.33 16.07 -39.12
C GLY A 579 6.08 14.56 -39.09
N THR A 580 5.09 14.09 -39.86
CA THR A 580 4.77 12.66 -40.01
C THR A 580 5.15 12.13 -41.39
N LEU A 581 5.61 10.88 -41.47
CA LEU A 581 5.82 10.10 -42.69
C LEU A 581 4.91 8.87 -42.68
N ARG A 582 4.16 8.57 -43.73
CA ARG A 582 3.30 7.38 -43.81
C ARG A 582 4.00 6.23 -44.52
N ALA A 583 4.02 5.07 -43.88
CA ALA A 583 4.63 3.85 -44.40
C ALA A 583 3.81 3.14 -45.50
N ASN A 584 2.49 3.32 -45.51
CA ASN A 584 1.59 2.76 -46.52
C ASN A 584 0.89 3.86 -47.32
N ASN A 585 1.39 4.11 -48.54
CA ASN A 585 0.80 5.05 -49.49
C ASN A 585 0.48 4.33 -50.81
N THR A 586 -0.78 4.40 -51.25
CA THR A 586 -1.32 3.64 -52.39
C THR A 586 -1.07 4.29 -53.76
N VAL A 587 -0.45 5.49 -53.81
CA VAL A 587 -0.43 6.29 -55.06
C VAL A 587 0.98 6.77 -55.48
N ALA A 588 1.88 7.14 -54.54
CA ALA A 588 3.25 7.60 -54.83
C ALA A 588 4.22 7.34 -53.65
N ASN A 589 5.54 7.57 -53.84
CA ASN A 589 6.50 7.61 -52.72
C ASN A 589 6.13 8.78 -51.80
N GLU A 590 6.18 8.58 -50.49
CA GLU A 590 5.97 9.68 -49.55
C GLU A 590 7.26 10.46 -49.39
N VAL A 591 7.20 11.78 -49.53
CA VAL A 591 8.36 12.66 -49.43
C VAL A 591 8.07 13.74 -48.42
N ALA A 592 8.92 13.85 -47.39
CA ALA A 592 9.03 15.02 -46.54
C ALA A 592 10.30 15.80 -46.91
N SER A 593 10.28 17.10 -46.71
CA SER A 593 11.44 17.97 -46.91
C SER A 593 11.58 18.85 -45.68
N GLY A 594 12.79 19.02 -45.20
CA GLY A 594 13.12 19.84 -44.04
C GLY A 594 14.44 20.58 -44.25
N GLU A 595 14.82 21.39 -43.28
CA GLU A 595 16.06 22.14 -43.28
C GLU A 595 16.72 22.01 -41.91
N LEU A 596 17.88 21.33 -41.84
CA LEU A 596 18.65 21.30 -40.61
C LEU A 596 19.25 22.68 -40.39
N SER A 597 18.89 23.31 -39.29
CA SER A 597 19.30 24.66 -38.90
C SER A 597 20.09 24.64 -37.60
N ALA A 598 20.66 25.79 -37.23
CA ALA A 598 21.47 25.91 -36.01
C ALA A 598 20.68 25.68 -34.71
N THR A 599 19.35 25.62 -34.78
CA THR A 599 18.47 25.32 -33.63
C THR A 599 18.19 23.83 -33.46
N ASP A 600 18.55 22.99 -34.43
CA ASP A 600 18.18 21.57 -34.47
C ASP A 600 19.30 20.71 -33.86
N LEU A 601 19.73 20.99 -32.63
CA LEU A 601 20.96 20.39 -32.07
C LEU A 601 20.85 18.86 -31.82
N LEU A 602 21.92 18.11 -32.14
CA LEU A 602 22.00 16.66 -31.96
C LEU A 602 21.96 16.24 -30.47
N ALA A 603 22.55 17.04 -29.59
CA ALA A 603 22.48 16.89 -28.14
C ALA A 603 22.84 18.22 -27.46
N PRO A 604 22.36 18.48 -26.23
CA PRO A 604 22.82 19.62 -25.44
C PRO A 604 24.34 19.52 -25.21
N GLY A 605 25.08 20.58 -25.56
CA GLY A 605 26.54 20.62 -25.51
C GLY A 605 27.25 20.24 -26.82
N ASP A 606 26.55 19.64 -27.79
CA ASP A 606 27.06 19.47 -29.16
C ASP A 606 26.57 20.64 -30.02
N ASN A 607 27.32 21.74 -30.00
CA ASN A 607 27.03 22.93 -30.81
C ASN A 607 27.40 22.78 -32.29
N THR A 608 27.75 21.56 -32.72
CA THR A 608 28.27 21.32 -34.05
C THR A 608 27.42 20.36 -34.88
N ARG A 609 26.68 19.42 -34.32
CA ARG A 609 25.87 18.49 -35.13
C ARG A 609 24.39 18.74 -34.93
N PHE A 610 23.61 18.55 -35.99
CA PHE A 610 22.19 18.90 -36.02
C PHE A 610 21.32 17.70 -36.43
N LYS A 611 20.09 17.59 -35.91
CA LYS A 611 19.09 16.57 -36.26
C LYS A 611 17.63 17.06 -36.27
N ASP A 612 16.84 16.43 -37.12
CA ASP A 612 15.38 16.50 -37.13
C ASP A 612 14.76 15.10 -37.00
N SER A 613 13.59 14.96 -36.40
CA SER A 613 12.88 13.66 -36.28
C SER A 613 11.46 13.71 -36.85
N TYR A 614 10.99 12.63 -37.47
CA TYR A 614 9.63 12.49 -38.03
C TYR A 614 8.95 11.24 -37.47
N GLU A 615 7.66 11.31 -37.16
CA GLU A 615 6.88 10.15 -36.73
C GLU A 615 6.48 9.28 -37.94
N LEU A 616 6.72 7.98 -37.87
CA LEU A 616 6.31 7.06 -38.93
C LEU A 616 4.95 6.42 -38.62
N THR A 617 3.95 6.77 -39.43
CA THR A 617 2.54 6.39 -39.27
C THR A 617 2.10 5.37 -40.34
N ASN A 618 0.92 4.76 -40.17
CA ASN A 618 0.39 3.72 -41.08
C ASN A 618 1.31 2.50 -41.27
N VAL A 619 2.03 2.12 -40.22
CA VAL A 619 2.94 0.97 -40.20
C VAL A 619 2.15 -0.32 -39.98
N THR A 620 2.31 -1.31 -40.86
CA THR A 620 1.71 -2.65 -40.68
C THR A 620 2.76 -3.62 -40.15
N VAL A 621 2.47 -4.35 -39.06
CA VAL A 621 3.40 -5.33 -38.48
C VAL A 621 3.83 -6.36 -39.53
N GLY A 622 5.14 -6.62 -39.61
CA GLY A 622 5.75 -7.50 -40.60
C GLY A 622 6.05 -6.85 -41.96
N GLN A 623 5.65 -5.59 -42.18
CA GLN A 623 5.97 -4.86 -43.40
C GLN A 623 7.43 -4.38 -43.42
N GLN A 624 8.12 -4.60 -44.53
CA GLN A 624 9.43 -3.99 -44.79
C GLN A 624 9.25 -2.56 -45.31
N ILE A 625 9.90 -1.60 -44.67
CA ILE A 625 9.83 -0.17 -44.98
C ILE A 625 11.24 0.33 -45.27
N GLN A 626 11.40 1.08 -46.37
CA GLN A 626 12.66 1.69 -46.75
C GLN A 626 12.52 3.22 -46.76
N ILE A 627 13.50 3.88 -46.14
CA ILE A 627 13.54 5.33 -46.01
C ILE A 627 14.89 5.82 -46.53
N GLN A 628 14.86 6.85 -47.37
CA GLN A 628 16.04 7.52 -47.93
C GLN A 628 16.08 8.96 -47.43
N LEU A 629 17.20 9.37 -46.88
CA LEU A 629 17.56 10.74 -46.56
C LEU A 629 18.52 11.25 -47.64
N ALA A 630 18.30 12.43 -48.18
CA ALA A 630 19.18 13.06 -49.16
C ALA A 630 19.37 14.55 -48.88
N SER A 631 20.62 15.03 -48.84
CA SER A 631 20.97 16.44 -48.65
C SER A 631 22.19 16.85 -49.47
N ALA A 632 22.04 17.83 -50.36
CA ALA A 632 23.18 18.38 -51.09
C ALA A 632 24.08 19.30 -50.23
N ALA A 633 23.63 19.64 -49.02
CA ALA A 633 24.28 20.62 -48.15
C ALA A 633 25.19 19.99 -47.11
N PHE A 634 24.96 18.73 -46.73
CA PHE A 634 25.71 18.05 -45.68
C PHE A 634 25.73 16.54 -45.88
N ASP A 635 26.72 15.88 -45.27
CA ASP A 635 26.78 14.42 -45.27
C ASP A 635 25.76 13.84 -44.29
N THR A 636 24.92 12.92 -44.75
CA THR A 636 23.68 12.54 -44.09
C THR A 636 23.86 11.34 -43.17
N VAL A 637 23.24 11.35 -41.98
CA VAL A 637 23.07 10.18 -41.11
C VAL A 637 21.57 9.96 -40.89
N LEU A 638 21.10 8.75 -41.14
CA LEU A 638 19.70 8.38 -40.96
C LEU A 638 19.58 7.38 -39.81
N GLN A 639 18.72 7.67 -38.83
CA GLN A 639 18.48 6.83 -37.67
C GLN A 639 16.99 6.48 -37.56
N LEU A 640 16.69 5.24 -37.16
CA LEU A 640 15.37 4.76 -36.79
C LEU A 640 15.34 4.55 -35.29
N VAL A 641 14.37 5.15 -34.62
CA VAL A 641 14.30 5.22 -33.16
C VAL A 641 12.97 4.66 -32.68
N ASN A 642 12.99 3.88 -31.60
CA ASN A 642 11.78 3.46 -30.90
C ASN A 642 11.19 4.67 -30.18
N ALA A 643 9.97 5.07 -30.52
CA ALA A 643 9.34 6.27 -29.97
C ALA A 643 9.01 6.13 -28.47
N GLN A 644 8.80 4.90 -27.99
CA GLN A 644 8.50 4.64 -26.58
C GLN A 644 9.75 4.55 -25.71
N THR A 645 10.83 3.96 -26.22
CA THR A 645 12.04 3.70 -25.40
C THR A 645 13.20 4.65 -25.70
N GLY A 646 13.10 5.47 -26.74
CA GLY A 646 14.19 6.34 -27.21
C GLY A 646 15.38 5.60 -27.83
N ALA A 647 15.38 4.26 -27.84
CA ALA A 647 16.48 3.45 -28.34
C ALA A 647 16.62 3.60 -29.87
N ILE A 648 17.86 3.82 -30.34
CA ILE A 648 18.17 3.73 -31.78
C ILE A 648 18.07 2.26 -32.17
N LEU A 649 17.01 1.93 -32.91
CA LEU A 649 16.76 0.58 -33.42
C LEU A 649 17.67 0.24 -34.60
N GLN A 650 17.98 1.25 -35.41
CA GLN A 650 18.89 1.11 -36.54
C GLN A 650 19.46 2.48 -36.93
N GLU A 651 20.71 2.52 -37.41
CA GLU A 651 21.31 3.71 -37.99
C GLU A 651 22.11 3.36 -39.24
N ASN A 652 22.24 4.32 -40.15
CA ASN A 652 23.11 4.22 -41.30
C ASN A 652 23.75 5.58 -41.60
N ASP A 653 25.08 5.57 -41.56
CA ASP A 653 26.01 6.62 -41.96
C ASP A 653 26.83 6.11 -43.16
N ASP A 654 26.58 6.61 -44.37
CA ASP A 654 27.36 6.18 -45.54
C ASP A 654 28.73 6.89 -45.59
N ALA A 655 29.59 6.61 -44.59
CA ALA A 655 30.89 7.25 -44.40
C ALA A 655 31.99 6.77 -45.38
N ASN A 656 31.65 6.31 -46.58
CA ASN A 656 32.63 5.89 -47.60
C ASN A 656 32.35 6.44 -49.00
N GLY A 657 32.22 7.76 -49.08
CA GLY A 657 32.70 8.53 -50.24
C GLY A 657 31.69 8.76 -51.36
N SER A 658 31.23 10.03 -51.44
CA SER A 658 30.67 10.71 -52.62
C SER A 658 29.15 10.74 -52.81
N THR A 659 28.32 10.22 -51.91
CA THR A 659 26.86 10.34 -52.05
C THR A 659 26.21 11.07 -50.88
N THR A 660 25.44 12.10 -51.21
CA THR A 660 24.65 12.97 -50.32
C THR A 660 23.46 12.28 -49.65
N ASN A 661 23.42 10.94 -49.64
CA ASN A 661 22.20 10.18 -49.40
C ASN A 661 22.44 8.98 -48.46
N SER A 662 21.67 8.89 -47.37
CA SER A 662 21.67 7.77 -46.41
C SER A 662 20.34 7.01 -46.46
N GLN A 663 20.37 5.70 -46.25
CA GLN A 663 19.19 4.84 -46.43
C GLN A 663 19.04 3.79 -45.34
N LEU A 664 17.85 3.65 -44.78
CA LEU A 664 17.51 2.58 -43.84
C LEU A 664 16.41 1.67 -44.41
N THR A 665 16.46 0.40 -44.04
CA THR A 665 15.41 -0.57 -44.36
C THR A 665 15.18 -1.49 -43.16
N PHE A 666 13.95 -1.52 -42.67
CA PHE A 666 13.58 -2.28 -41.47
C PHE A 666 12.22 -2.95 -41.63
N THR A 667 11.94 -3.93 -40.77
CA THR A 667 10.64 -4.62 -40.71
C THR A 667 9.89 -4.16 -39.46
N ALA A 668 8.65 -3.72 -39.64
CA ALA A 668 7.80 -3.27 -38.56
C ALA A 668 7.49 -4.40 -37.55
N GLN A 669 7.64 -4.11 -36.26
CA GLN A 669 7.43 -5.04 -35.14
C GLN A 669 6.12 -4.72 -34.42
N ALA A 670 5.50 -5.72 -33.79
CA ALA A 670 4.30 -5.52 -32.99
C ALA A 670 4.63 -4.70 -31.73
N GLY A 671 3.80 -3.71 -31.43
CA GLY A 671 3.94 -2.89 -30.21
C GLY A 671 5.03 -1.82 -30.25
N VAL A 672 5.70 -1.59 -31.40
CA VAL A 672 6.74 -0.56 -31.55
C VAL A 672 6.21 0.62 -32.37
N GLN A 673 6.32 1.84 -31.85
CA GLN A 673 6.16 3.07 -32.62
C GLN A 673 7.53 3.58 -33.06
N TYR A 674 7.61 4.17 -34.26
CA TYR A 674 8.88 4.49 -34.91
C TYR A 674 9.03 6.00 -35.15
N LEU A 675 10.19 6.55 -34.77
CA LEU A 675 10.67 7.87 -35.20
C LEU A 675 11.80 7.70 -36.22
N VAL A 676 11.83 8.57 -37.22
CA VAL A 676 12.81 8.62 -38.30
C VAL A 676 13.60 9.91 -38.16
N ARG A 677 14.91 9.80 -37.91
CA ARG A 677 15.75 10.92 -37.55
C ARG A 677 16.82 11.19 -38.62
N ALA A 678 16.86 12.41 -39.12
CA ALA A 678 17.86 12.90 -40.07
C ALA A 678 18.89 13.75 -39.34
N THR A 679 20.18 13.44 -39.51
CA THR A 679 21.29 14.07 -38.78
C THR A 679 22.43 14.45 -39.74
N SER A 680 23.21 15.49 -39.43
CA SER A 680 24.47 15.81 -40.12
C SER A 680 25.64 14.98 -39.56
N TYR A 681 26.42 14.30 -40.42
CA TYR A 681 27.59 13.52 -39.99
C TYR A 681 28.71 14.41 -39.43
N GLU A 682 29.08 15.44 -40.20
CA GLU A 682 30.14 16.39 -39.86
C GLU A 682 29.62 17.58 -39.04
N ALA A 683 30.53 18.13 -38.23
CA ALA A 683 30.34 19.33 -37.44
C ALA A 683 30.07 20.59 -38.31
N ASN A 684 29.17 21.45 -37.84
CA ASN A 684 28.71 22.75 -38.35
C ASN A 684 28.05 22.73 -39.75
N GLN A 685 27.45 21.62 -40.16
CA GLN A 685 26.78 21.53 -41.46
C GLN A 685 25.25 21.62 -41.34
N THR A 686 24.68 22.69 -41.87
CA THR A 686 23.23 22.97 -41.93
C THR A 686 22.77 23.03 -43.38
N GLY A 687 21.48 22.84 -43.63
CA GLY A 687 20.89 23.03 -44.96
C GLY A 687 19.69 22.12 -45.26
N PRO A 688 19.14 22.22 -46.47
CA PRO A 688 17.93 21.49 -46.85
C PRO A 688 18.19 20.01 -47.10
N TYR A 689 17.25 19.17 -46.68
CA TYR A 689 17.24 17.74 -46.94
C TYR A 689 15.85 17.23 -47.34
N THR A 690 15.82 16.01 -47.87
CA THR A 690 14.59 15.30 -48.23
C THR A 690 14.59 13.90 -47.64
N LEU A 691 13.46 13.51 -47.01
CA LEU A 691 13.19 12.16 -46.55
C LEU A 691 12.14 11.52 -47.46
N THR A 692 12.48 10.39 -48.07
CA THR A 692 11.59 9.67 -48.97
C THR A 692 11.31 8.27 -48.43
N VAL A 693 10.05 7.95 -48.12
CA VAL A 693 9.60 6.58 -47.93
C VAL A 693 9.37 5.98 -49.31
N VAL A 694 10.23 5.04 -49.68
CA VAL A 694 10.22 4.42 -51.01
C VAL A 694 9.03 3.46 -51.09
N ARG A 695 8.25 3.55 -52.17
CA ARG A 695 7.14 2.60 -52.41
C ARG A 695 7.67 1.17 -52.28
N PRO A 696 6.98 0.29 -51.54
CA PRO A 696 7.38 -1.10 -51.42
C PRO A 696 7.34 -1.74 -52.82
N SER A 697 8.50 -1.87 -53.45
CA SER A 697 8.69 -2.76 -54.59
C SER A 697 8.75 -4.17 -54.02
N ALA A 698 8.04 -5.10 -54.65
CA ALA A 698 7.86 -6.48 -54.25
C ALA A 698 9.01 -7.00 -53.36
N ILE A 699 8.64 -7.25 -52.10
CA ILE A 699 9.36 -7.92 -51.01
C ILE A 699 10.77 -8.40 -51.41
N VAL A 700 11.80 -7.69 -50.94
CA VAL A 700 13.15 -8.25 -50.80
C VAL A 700 13.56 -8.09 -49.35
N THR A 701 13.02 -8.98 -48.51
CA THR A 701 13.60 -9.29 -47.21
C THR A 701 15.04 -9.70 -47.43
N THR A 702 16.02 -9.09 -46.74
CA THR A 702 17.13 -9.92 -46.27
C THR A 702 16.44 -11.01 -45.46
N PRO A 703 16.52 -12.28 -45.90
CA PRO A 703 15.75 -13.31 -45.24
C PRO A 703 16.17 -13.30 -43.78
N LEU A 704 15.20 -13.23 -42.86
CA LEU A 704 15.44 -13.73 -41.53
C LEU A 704 16.16 -15.08 -41.69
N PRO A 705 17.22 -15.35 -40.92
CA PRO A 705 17.99 -16.56 -41.10
C PRO A 705 17.01 -17.72 -41.15
N THR A 706 16.95 -18.39 -42.30
CA THR A 706 16.15 -19.59 -42.46
C THR A 706 16.47 -20.54 -41.31
N ALA A 707 15.57 -21.45 -40.97
CA ALA A 707 15.83 -22.45 -39.94
C ALA A 707 17.22 -23.12 -40.09
N ASN A 708 17.67 -23.35 -41.34
CA ASN A 708 19.02 -23.84 -41.66
C ASN A 708 20.16 -22.86 -41.33
N GLN A 709 19.94 -21.55 -41.50
CA GLN A 709 20.90 -20.51 -41.10
C GLN A 709 20.98 -20.38 -39.57
N VAL A 710 19.84 -20.45 -38.86
CA VAL A 710 19.84 -20.49 -37.39
C VAL A 710 20.59 -21.73 -36.89
N ALA A 711 20.31 -22.90 -37.46
CA ALA A 711 21.03 -24.13 -37.13
C ALA A 711 22.54 -24.00 -37.39
N SER A 712 22.96 -23.33 -38.46
CA SER A 712 24.37 -23.10 -38.79
C SER A 712 25.10 -22.15 -37.83
N GLN A 713 24.39 -21.41 -36.98
CA GLN A 713 24.95 -20.51 -35.98
C GLN A 713 25.20 -21.21 -34.63
N LEU A 714 24.56 -22.36 -34.38
CA LEU A 714 24.71 -23.13 -33.14
C LEU A 714 26.14 -23.66 -33.00
N GLN A 715 26.84 -23.33 -31.92
CA GLN A 715 28.26 -23.67 -31.74
C GLN A 715 28.47 -25.10 -31.25
N SER A 716 27.52 -25.66 -30.48
CA SER A 716 27.48 -27.06 -30.08
C SER A 716 27.18 -27.94 -31.29
N SER A 717 28.15 -28.80 -31.63
CA SER A 717 28.02 -29.75 -32.74
C SER A 717 26.84 -30.72 -32.55
N ILE A 718 26.46 -30.99 -31.31
CA ILE A 718 25.35 -31.90 -30.97
C ILE A 718 24.01 -31.18 -31.15
N LEU A 719 23.83 -30.00 -30.54
CA LEU A 719 22.62 -29.19 -30.71
C LEU A 719 22.38 -28.82 -32.18
N ARG A 720 23.44 -28.44 -32.90
CA ARG A 720 23.40 -28.19 -34.34
C ARG A 720 22.86 -29.38 -35.12
N THR A 721 23.34 -30.58 -34.83
CA THR A 721 22.95 -31.80 -35.54
C THR A 721 21.49 -32.15 -35.27
N GLU A 722 21.05 -32.07 -34.02
CA GLU A 722 19.68 -32.42 -33.64
C GLU A 722 18.67 -31.40 -34.20
N VAL A 723 18.92 -30.10 -34.02
CA VAL A 723 18.08 -29.03 -34.58
C VAL A 723 17.97 -29.14 -36.11
N THR A 724 19.07 -29.43 -36.81
CA THR A 724 19.07 -29.62 -38.28
C THR A 724 18.24 -30.84 -38.71
N ASN A 725 18.24 -31.92 -37.92
CA ASN A 725 17.42 -33.10 -38.21
C ASN A 725 15.93 -32.83 -38.02
N ARG A 726 15.53 -32.06 -37.00
CA ARG A 726 14.12 -31.78 -36.67
C ARG A 726 13.47 -30.68 -37.50
N ILE A 727 14.24 -29.69 -37.94
CA ILE A 727 13.80 -28.69 -38.94
C ILE A 727 13.22 -29.35 -40.21
N ARG A 728 13.66 -30.59 -40.54
CA ARG A 728 13.19 -31.35 -41.69
C ARG A 728 11.71 -31.73 -41.63
N ASP A 729 11.13 -31.85 -40.43
CA ASP A 729 9.75 -32.27 -40.20
C ASP A 729 8.77 -31.07 -40.01
N ASN A 730 9.29 -29.85 -40.19
CA ASN A 730 8.59 -28.57 -40.43
C ASN A 730 7.89 -27.91 -39.21
N VAL A 731 7.94 -28.49 -38.02
CA VAL A 731 7.53 -27.88 -36.73
C VAL A 731 8.55 -28.32 -35.69
N LEU A 732 9.05 -27.41 -34.85
CA LEU A 732 9.85 -27.80 -33.68
C LEU A 732 8.88 -28.02 -32.52
N ASP A 733 8.39 -29.25 -32.43
CA ASP A 733 7.35 -29.61 -31.48
C ASP A 733 7.90 -29.94 -30.08
N ARG A 734 6.99 -30.32 -29.20
CA ARG A 734 7.30 -30.65 -27.81
C ARG A 734 8.34 -31.78 -27.73
N ASN A 735 8.17 -32.85 -28.48
CA ASN A 735 9.07 -34.01 -28.46
C ASN A 735 10.44 -33.69 -29.07
N ASP A 736 10.47 -32.81 -30.08
CA ASP A 736 11.71 -32.34 -30.68
C ASP A 736 12.54 -31.51 -29.69
N ALA A 737 11.89 -30.64 -28.90
CA ALA A 737 12.58 -29.88 -27.86
C ALA A 737 13.22 -30.79 -26.80
N ILE A 738 12.54 -31.86 -26.37
CA ILE A 738 13.11 -32.88 -25.45
C ILE A 738 14.35 -33.50 -26.06
N ALA A 739 14.23 -33.97 -27.30
CA ALA A 739 15.34 -34.64 -27.98
C ALA A 739 16.54 -33.71 -28.15
N ILE A 740 16.31 -32.44 -28.51
CA ILE A 740 17.36 -31.41 -28.64
C ILE A 740 18.04 -31.16 -27.29
N LEU A 741 17.26 -30.98 -26.22
CA LEU A 741 17.78 -30.71 -24.89
C LEU A 741 18.58 -31.91 -24.36
N GLN A 742 18.01 -33.11 -24.41
CA GLN A 742 18.68 -34.35 -23.98
C GLN A 742 19.93 -34.68 -24.82
N ALA A 743 19.96 -34.30 -26.10
CA ALA A 743 21.15 -34.44 -26.93
C ALA A 743 22.24 -33.42 -26.52
N GLY A 744 21.87 -32.17 -26.26
CA GLY A 744 22.77 -31.10 -25.81
C GLY A 744 23.48 -31.41 -24.49
N GLY A 745 22.79 -31.96 -23.48
CA GLY A 745 23.38 -32.23 -22.16
C GLY A 745 24.38 -33.40 -22.06
N ARG A 746 24.75 -34.03 -23.19
CA ARG A 746 25.60 -35.24 -23.22
C ARG A 746 27.06 -35.00 -23.61
N SER A 747 27.49 -33.75 -23.76
CA SER A 747 28.89 -33.33 -23.98
C SER A 747 29.78 -33.51 -22.74
N GLY A 748 29.84 -34.71 -22.14
CA GLY A 748 30.84 -35.01 -21.11
C GLY A 748 30.56 -34.50 -19.70
N GLY A 749 29.32 -34.20 -19.31
CA GLY A 749 28.92 -34.15 -17.89
C GLY A 749 27.91 -33.07 -17.44
N GLY A 750 27.40 -32.22 -18.33
CA GLY A 750 26.45 -31.15 -17.99
C GLY A 750 26.25 -30.14 -19.12
N ILE A 751 25.50 -29.06 -18.88
CA ILE A 751 25.41 -27.90 -19.78
C ILE A 751 26.68 -27.06 -19.62
N ASP A 752 27.36 -26.78 -20.73
CA ASP A 752 28.45 -25.80 -20.77
C ASP A 752 27.99 -24.40 -21.25
N ALA A 753 28.88 -23.41 -21.16
CA ALA A 753 28.60 -22.03 -21.56
C ALA A 753 28.21 -21.88 -23.05
N THR A 754 28.69 -22.77 -23.91
CA THR A 754 28.41 -22.79 -25.35
C THR A 754 26.99 -23.27 -25.60
N GLU A 755 26.58 -24.33 -24.92
CA GLU A 755 25.25 -24.91 -25.01
C GLU A 755 24.19 -23.98 -24.42
N LEU A 756 24.46 -23.33 -23.29
CA LEU A 756 23.56 -22.31 -22.72
C LEU A 756 23.34 -21.13 -23.68
N LYS A 757 24.40 -20.71 -24.39
CA LYS A 757 24.32 -19.63 -25.39
C LYS A 757 23.50 -20.05 -26.60
N ASP A 758 23.67 -21.30 -27.06
CA ASP A 758 22.90 -21.87 -28.16
C ASP A 758 21.40 -22.00 -27.83
N LEU A 759 21.05 -22.39 -26.60
CA LEU A 759 19.65 -22.43 -26.14
C LEU A 759 18.99 -21.04 -26.17
N LYS A 760 19.69 -20.01 -25.69
CA LYS A 760 19.22 -18.62 -25.77
C LYS A 760 19.08 -18.14 -27.22
N LEU A 761 19.98 -18.56 -28.11
CA LEU A 761 19.89 -18.26 -29.54
C LEU A 761 18.64 -18.87 -30.20
N LEU A 762 18.27 -20.11 -29.82
CA LEU A 762 17.06 -20.78 -30.30
C LEU A 762 15.78 -20.05 -29.88
N VAL A 763 15.69 -19.62 -28.61
CA VAL A 763 14.54 -18.85 -28.09
C VAL A 763 14.39 -17.53 -28.84
N ASN A 764 15.48 -16.78 -29.00
CA ASN A 764 15.50 -15.48 -29.67
C ASN A 764 15.14 -15.56 -31.16
N ASN A 765 15.36 -16.71 -31.81
CA ASN A 765 15.05 -16.95 -33.22
C ASN A 765 13.85 -17.91 -33.43
N SER A 766 13.04 -18.13 -32.40
CA SER A 766 11.92 -19.09 -32.40
C SER A 766 10.89 -18.86 -33.52
N SER A 767 10.68 -17.60 -33.92
CA SER A 767 9.80 -17.24 -35.06
C SER A 767 10.29 -17.79 -36.40
N GLN A 768 11.58 -18.14 -36.52
CA GLN A 768 12.19 -18.77 -37.69
C GLN A 768 12.14 -20.30 -37.65
N LEU A 769 11.76 -20.86 -36.51
CA LEU A 769 11.82 -22.29 -36.18
C LEU A 769 10.44 -22.87 -35.93
N ASN A 770 9.38 -22.38 -36.60
CA ASN A 770 7.98 -22.83 -36.48
C ASN A 770 7.67 -23.54 -35.14
N MET A 771 7.80 -22.78 -34.05
CA MET A 771 7.87 -23.27 -32.68
C MET A 771 6.64 -22.73 -31.91
N PRO A 772 5.82 -23.61 -31.30
CA PRO A 772 4.70 -23.17 -30.47
C PRO A 772 5.16 -22.33 -29.26
N ASP A 773 4.33 -21.38 -28.81
CA ASP A 773 4.64 -20.48 -27.69
C ASP A 773 4.94 -21.24 -26.39
N SER A 774 4.25 -22.37 -26.14
CA SER A 774 4.51 -23.25 -25.00
C SER A 774 5.92 -23.87 -25.05
N VAL A 775 6.38 -24.27 -26.23
CA VAL A 775 7.72 -24.83 -26.46
C VAL A 775 8.78 -23.74 -26.28
N ARG A 776 8.52 -22.52 -26.78
CA ARG A 776 9.40 -21.36 -26.57
C ARG A 776 9.54 -21.02 -25.10
N TYR A 777 8.41 -20.88 -24.39
CA TYR A 777 8.38 -20.54 -22.97
C TYR A 777 9.15 -21.55 -22.13
N PHE A 778 9.02 -22.83 -22.46
CA PHE A 778 9.77 -23.88 -21.80
C PHE A 778 11.29 -23.78 -22.00
N ILE A 779 11.75 -23.66 -23.26
CA ILE A 779 13.20 -23.60 -23.54
C ILE A 779 13.80 -22.37 -22.84
N ASP A 780 13.06 -21.26 -22.80
CA ASP A 780 13.43 -20.06 -22.07
C ASP A 780 13.56 -20.30 -20.55
N ARG A 781 12.60 -21.01 -19.93
CA ARG A 781 12.66 -21.38 -18.50
C ARG A 781 13.89 -22.22 -18.16
N ILE A 782 14.18 -23.25 -18.97
CA ILE A 782 15.42 -24.03 -18.79
C ILE A 782 16.66 -23.16 -18.94
N ALA A 783 16.71 -22.29 -19.96
CA ALA A 783 17.86 -21.43 -20.21
C ALA A 783 18.07 -20.35 -19.13
N LYS A 784 17.04 -20.05 -18.34
CA LYS A 784 17.11 -19.16 -17.16
C LYS A 784 17.63 -19.88 -15.92
N ASP A 785 17.14 -21.10 -15.66
CA ASP A 785 17.52 -21.88 -14.47
C ASP A 785 18.89 -22.55 -14.60
N ALA A 786 19.32 -22.84 -15.83
CA ALA A 786 20.60 -23.48 -16.08
C ALA A 786 21.79 -22.49 -15.98
N THR A 787 22.89 -23.00 -15.42
CA THR A 787 24.18 -22.30 -15.34
C THR A 787 25.22 -23.04 -16.20
N PRO A 788 26.35 -22.39 -16.55
CA PRO A 788 27.46 -23.04 -17.24
C PRO A 788 28.13 -24.20 -16.48
N THR A 789 27.74 -24.44 -15.22
CA THR A 789 28.23 -25.52 -14.36
C THR A 789 27.17 -26.58 -14.05
N THR A 790 25.95 -26.43 -14.60
CA THR A 790 24.83 -27.34 -14.36
C THR A 790 25.18 -28.73 -14.86
N ASN A 791 25.21 -29.71 -13.96
CA ASN A 791 25.57 -31.09 -14.31
C ASN A 791 24.40 -31.82 -15.01
N THR A 792 24.68 -33.00 -15.59
CA THR A 792 23.65 -33.77 -16.32
C THR A 792 22.41 -34.09 -15.46
N ALA A 793 22.58 -34.39 -14.17
CA ALA A 793 21.44 -34.72 -13.31
C ALA A 793 20.57 -33.49 -13.01
N GLU A 794 21.19 -32.33 -12.77
CA GLU A 794 20.48 -31.06 -12.56
C GLU A 794 19.72 -30.62 -13.82
N PHE A 795 20.35 -30.76 -14.99
CA PHE A 795 19.71 -30.41 -16.26
C PHE A 795 18.53 -31.34 -16.61
N GLU A 796 18.69 -32.65 -16.44
CA GLU A 796 17.58 -33.61 -16.63
C GLU A 796 16.45 -33.34 -15.62
N SER A 797 16.78 -32.87 -14.40
CA SER A 797 15.80 -32.41 -13.43
C SER A 797 15.02 -31.19 -13.92
N PHE A 798 15.69 -30.18 -14.52
CA PHE A 798 15.00 -29.02 -15.10
C PHE A 798 14.05 -29.40 -16.24
N ILE A 799 14.43 -30.35 -17.09
CA ILE A 799 13.55 -30.89 -18.14
C ILE A 799 12.33 -31.59 -17.50
N GLY A 800 12.55 -32.45 -16.50
CA GLY A 800 11.47 -33.13 -15.80
C GLY A 800 10.48 -32.16 -15.13
N ARG A 801 11.02 -31.19 -14.39
CA ARG A 801 10.26 -30.16 -13.68
C ARG A 801 9.43 -29.30 -14.63
N TRP A 802 10.08 -28.64 -15.59
CA TRP A 802 9.42 -27.62 -16.42
C TRP A 802 8.68 -28.16 -17.64
N PHE A 803 9.12 -29.29 -18.19
CA PHE A 803 8.52 -29.84 -19.40
C PHE A 803 7.57 -30.97 -19.17
N LEU A 804 7.95 -31.92 -18.31
CA LEU A 804 7.14 -33.10 -18.07
C LEU A 804 6.12 -32.85 -16.95
N GLY A 805 6.27 -31.75 -16.19
CA GLY A 805 5.31 -31.39 -15.16
C GLY A 805 5.23 -32.44 -14.07
N SER A 806 6.38 -33.06 -13.72
CA SER A 806 6.44 -34.23 -12.86
C SER A 806 6.65 -33.90 -11.38
N GLU A 807 6.88 -32.64 -11.03
CA GLU A 807 6.93 -32.21 -9.64
C GLU A 807 5.52 -31.76 -9.22
N PRO A 808 4.79 -32.58 -8.44
CA PRO A 808 3.52 -32.13 -7.92
C PRO A 808 3.72 -30.97 -6.93
N PRO A 809 2.73 -30.07 -6.80
CA PRO A 809 2.75 -29.07 -5.73
C PRO A 809 2.77 -29.76 -4.36
N THR A 810 3.17 -29.03 -3.33
CA THR A 810 3.29 -29.53 -1.96
C THR A 810 1.99 -30.25 -1.53
N PRO A 811 2.06 -31.52 -1.07
CA PRO A 811 0.90 -32.34 -0.73
C PRO A 811 0.30 -31.99 0.65
N VAL A 812 0.16 -30.70 0.94
CA VAL A 812 -0.44 -30.22 2.19
C VAL A 812 -1.50 -29.21 1.84
N PHE A 813 -2.70 -29.43 2.38
CA PHE A 813 -3.74 -28.44 2.42
C PHE A 813 -4.14 -28.15 3.87
N SER A 814 -3.95 -26.92 4.32
CA SER A 814 -4.36 -26.44 5.63
C SER A 814 -5.72 -25.81 5.45
N GLN A 815 -6.76 -26.46 5.97
CA GLN A 815 -8.08 -25.85 5.97
C GLN A 815 -8.19 -24.97 7.21
N ASP A 816 -8.31 -23.67 6.98
CA ASP A 816 -8.67 -22.72 8.02
C ASP A 816 -10.19 -22.77 8.16
N ASP A 817 -10.69 -23.50 9.16
CA ASP A 817 -12.12 -23.61 9.40
C ASP A 817 -12.57 -22.27 9.98
N ARG A 818 -13.11 -21.38 9.13
CA ARG A 818 -13.38 -19.99 9.49
C ARG A 818 -14.26 -19.87 10.75
N THR A 819 -13.64 -19.32 11.79
CA THR A 819 -14.08 -18.15 12.58
C THR A 819 -15.20 -18.27 13.62
N ASP A 820 -15.71 -19.45 14.00
CA ASP A 820 -16.77 -19.52 15.04
C ASP A 820 -16.61 -20.61 16.13
N THR A 821 -15.55 -21.44 16.10
CA THR A 821 -15.43 -22.60 17.03
C THR A 821 -14.14 -22.66 17.84
N GLY A 822 -13.13 -21.82 17.56
CA GLY A 822 -11.86 -21.84 18.28
C GLY A 822 -11.04 -23.13 18.09
N GLU A 823 -11.29 -23.92 17.03
CA GLU A 823 -10.46 -25.09 16.70
C GLU A 823 -9.26 -24.71 15.82
N ALA A 824 -8.10 -25.31 16.08
CA ALA A 824 -6.87 -25.07 15.33
C ALA A 824 -6.99 -25.56 13.87
N ALA A 825 -6.35 -24.85 12.93
CA ALA A 825 -6.27 -25.24 11.52
C ALA A 825 -5.87 -26.72 11.36
N GLN A 826 -6.64 -27.48 10.57
CA GLN A 826 -6.35 -28.88 10.29
C GLN A 826 -5.49 -29.00 9.03
N ASP A 827 -4.29 -29.56 9.18
CA ASP A 827 -3.44 -29.93 8.06
C ASP A 827 -3.87 -31.28 7.48
N PHE A 828 -4.34 -31.26 6.23
CA PHE A 828 -4.60 -32.44 5.43
C PHE A 828 -3.36 -32.78 4.60
N GLU A 829 -2.68 -33.88 4.95
CA GLU A 829 -1.73 -34.51 4.03
C GLU A 829 -2.51 -35.06 2.83
N LEU A 830 -2.18 -34.60 1.64
CA LEU A 830 -2.81 -35.04 0.38
C LEU A 830 -2.00 -36.20 -0.20
N ALA A 831 -2.70 -37.20 -0.74
CA ALA A 831 -2.07 -38.21 -1.58
C ALA A 831 -2.26 -37.86 -3.06
N PHE A 832 -1.43 -38.39 -3.94
CA PHE A 832 -1.60 -38.22 -5.39
C PHE A 832 -2.10 -39.51 -6.05
N THR A 833 -3.08 -39.38 -6.94
CA THR A 833 -3.52 -40.46 -7.83
C THR A 833 -3.39 -40.05 -9.29
N THR A 834 -3.31 -41.03 -10.19
CA THR A 834 -3.24 -40.78 -11.64
C THR A 834 -4.63 -40.82 -12.27
N LEU A 835 -5.09 -39.67 -12.77
CA LEU A 835 -6.34 -39.58 -13.54
C LEU A 835 -6.31 -40.48 -14.78
N GLN A 836 -7.44 -41.09 -15.15
CA GLN A 836 -7.64 -41.85 -16.40
C GLN A 836 -8.59 -41.09 -17.36
N GLY A 837 -8.93 -41.59 -18.54
CA GLY A 837 -9.98 -40.96 -19.36
C GLY A 837 -9.61 -39.65 -20.10
N PRO A 838 -10.55 -39.16 -20.96
CA PRO A 838 -10.30 -38.07 -21.90
C PRO A 838 -10.46 -36.66 -21.29
N LEU A 839 -9.79 -35.67 -21.89
CA LEU A 839 -9.71 -34.30 -21.40
C LEU A 839 -11.08 -33.65 -21.11
N PHE A 840 -12.03 -33.77 -22.04
CA PHE A 840 -13.37 -33.18 -21.93
C PHE A 840 -14.46 -34.24 -21.67
N GLY A 841 -14.09 -35.45 -21.23
CA GLY A 841 -15.06 -36.50 -20.97
C GLY A 841 -15.73 -37.01 -22.25
N SER A 842 -17.04 -37.20 -22.22
CA SER A 842 -17.84 -37.53 -23.40
C SER A 842 -18.09 -36.33 -24.32
N ASP A 843 -17.81 -35.11 -23.85
CA ASP A 843 -18.05 -33.89 -24.60
C ASP A 843 -16.89 -33.57 -25.54
N PRO A 844 -17.16 -32.90 -26.69
CA PRO A 844 -16.12 -32.50 -27.62
C PRO A 844 -15.31 -31.28 -27.16
N SER A 845 -15.68 -30.64 -26.04
CA SER A 845 -15.07 -29.40 -25.53
C SER A 845 -15.45 -29.17 -24.06
N ALA A 846 -14.80 -28.20 -23.41
CA ALA A 846 -15.14 -27.80 -22.04
C ALA A 846 -16.62 -27.40 -21.91
N ARG A 847 -17.23 -27.79 -20.81
CA ARG A 847 -18.61 -27.50 -20.42
C ARG A 847 -18.64 -26.95 -19.00
N ILE A 848 -19.55 -26.00 -18.73
CA ILE A 848 -19.62 -25.36 -17.42
C ILE A 848 -20.07 -26.35 -16.34
N GLY A 849 -20.94 -27.31 -16.71
CA GLY A 849 -21.34 -28.43 -15.86
C GLY A 849 -20.22 -29.43 -15.55
N HIS A 850 -19.00 -29.25 -16.10
CA HIS A 850 -17.83 -30.01 -15.63
C HIS A 850 -17.23 -29.42 -14.34
N ILE A 851 -17.65 -28.22 -13.93
CA ILE A 851 -17.09 -27.52 -12.77
C ILE A 851 -17.95 -27.83 -11.53
N HIS A 852 -17.45 -28.71 -10.67
CA HIS A 852 -17.90 -28.88 -9.30
C HIS A 852 -16.69 -28.80 -8.38
N GLN A 853 -16.71 -27.84 -7.48
CA GLN A 853 -15.67 -27.65 -6.50
C GLN A 853 -15.65 -28.83 -5.52
N GLY A 854 -14.43 -29.27 -5.20
CA GLY A 854 -14.16 -30.32 -4.22
C GLY A 854 -14.03 -29.77 -2.80
N GLN A 855 -13.02 -30.26 -2.07
CA GLN A 855 -12.69 -29.86 -0.71
C GLN A 855 -11.63 -28.73 -0.65
N LEU A 856 -10.96 -28.42 -1.76
CA LEU A 856 -10.15 -27.22 -1.91
C LEU A 856 -11.10 -26.00 -1.93
N GLY A 857 -10.92 -25.03 -1.03
CA GLY A 857 -11.75 -23.83 -0.93
C GLY A 857 -11.52 -22.80 -2.06
N ASP A 858 -11.27 -23.24 -3.29
CA ASP A 858 -10.81 -22.44 -4.43
C ASP A 858 -11.94 -21.80 -5.26
N CYS A 859 -13.07 -21.49 -4.60
CA CYS A 859 -14.30 -21.02 -5.23
C CYS A 859 -14.09 -19.85 -6.21
N ALA A 860 -13.20 -18.90 -5.90
CA ALA A 860 -12.88 -17.75 -6.76
C ALA A 860 -12.28 -18.19 -8.12
N PHE A 861 -11.37 -19.15 -8.11
CA PHE A 861 -10.74 -19.68 -9.32
C PHE A 861 -11.75 -20.41 -10.20
N LEU A 862 -12.57 -21.27 -9.60
CA LEU A 862 -13.59 -22.03 -10.32
C LEU A 862 -14.72 -21.14 -10.85
N ALA A 863 -15.11 -20.11 -10.09
CA ALA A 863 -16.07 -19.12 -10.55
C ALA A 863 -15.53 -18.29 -11.72
N ALA A 864 -14.22 -17.99 -11.74
CA ALA A 864 -13.56 -17.33 -12.88
C ALA A 864 -13.51 -18.23 -14.12
N LEU A 865 -13.25 -19.54 -13.97
CA LEU A 865 -13.36 -20.50 -15.08
C LEU A 865 -14.80 -20.53 -15.63
N GLY A 866 -15.79 -20.53 -14.74
CA GLY A 866 -17.22 -20.44 -15.09
C GLY A 866 -17.56 -19.18 -15.87
N ALA A 867 -16.94 -18.03 -15.55
CA ALA A 867 -17.22 -16.76 -16.21
C ALA A 867 -16.75 -16.72 -17.68
N THR A 868 -15.84 -17.61 -18.08
CA THR A 868 -15.37 -17.70 -19.48
C THR A 868 -16.39 -18.27 -20.45
N PHE A 869 -17.48 -18.83 -19.93
CA PHE A 869 -18.53 -19.42 -20.76
C PHE A 869 -19.49 -18.34 -21.25
N LYS A 870 -20.07 -18.59 -22.42
CA LYS A 870 -21.10 -17.71 -22.99
C LYS A 870 -22.36 -17.70 -22.12
N PRO A 871 -23.18 -16.64 -22.20
CA PRO A 871 -24.33 -16.51 -21.32
C PRO A 871 -25.30 -17.69 -21.41
N GLN A 872 -25.61 -18.31 -20.27
CA GLN A 872 -26.47 -19.49 -20.17
C GLN A 872 -27.18 -19.54 -18.81
N ARG A 873 -28.34 -20.20 -18.79
CA ARG A 873 -29.28 -20.14 -17.66
C ARG A 873 -29.41 -21.45 -16.88
N ASP A 874 -28.98 -22.55 -17.49
CA ASP A 874 -29.07 -23.91 -16.96
C ASP A 874 -28.05 -24.82 -17.67
N ASP A 875 -27.90 -26.05 -17.17
CA ASP A 875 -27.04 -27.07 -17.77
C ASP A 875 -27.58 -27.66 -19.08
N SER A 876 -28.84 -27.35 -19.47
CA SER A 876 -29.40 -27.77 -20.76
C SER A 876 -28.87 -26.92 -21.92
N GLY A 877 -28.44 -25.68 -21.65
CA GLY A 877 -27.82 -24.76 -22.60
C GLY A 877 -26.34 -25.03 -22.89
N ASN A 878 -25.66 -25.77 -22.00
CA ASN A 878 -24.23 -26.13 -21.94
C ASN A 878 -23.33 -25.62 -23.08
N GLN A 879 -23.07 -24.31 -23.07
CA GLN A 879 -22.26 -23.65 -24.10
C GLN A 879 -20.76 -23.95 -23.89
N THR A 880 -19.98 -23.81 -24.96
CA THR A 880 -18.53 -24.09 -24.93
C THR A 880 -17.75 -22.82 -24.60
N SER A 881 -16.65 -22.94 -23.85
CA SER A 881 -15.70 -21.84 -23.64
C SER A 881 -14.53 -21.92 -24.64
N ASP A 882 -14.43 -20.93 -25.52
CA ASP A 882 -13.31 -20.82 -26.47
C ASP A 882 -11.98 -20.53 -25.73
N ILE A 883 -12.08 -19.84 -24.59
CA ILE A 883 -10.94 -19.56 -23.71
C ILE A 883 -10.40 -20.88 -23.14
N ILE A 884 -11.24 -21.71 -22.51
CA ILE A 884 -10.77 -22.98 -21.93
C ILE A 884 -10.27 -23.95 -23.01
N ASN A 885 -10.97 -24.06 -24.14
CA ASN A 885 -10.56 -24.95 -25.24
C ASN A 885 -9.19 -24.59 -25.83
N SER A 886 -8.76 -23.32 -25.74
CA SER A 886 -7.44 -22.87 -26.17
C SER A 886 -6.43 -22.75 -25.03
N MET A 887 -6.89 -22.82 -23.78
CA MET A 887 -6.07 -22.69 -22.57
C MET A 887 -5.32 -23.98 -22.24
N ILE A 888 -5.93 -25.15 -22.46
CA ILE A 888 -5.33 -26.46 -22.14
C ILE A 888 -5.10 -27.30 -23.40
N VAL A 889 -3.89 -27.85 -23.52
CA VAL A 889 -3.45 -28.69 -24.64
C VAL A 889 -3.02 -30.05 -24.12
N ASP A 890 -3.55 -31.13 -24.71
CA ASP A 890 -3.05 -32.49 -24.52
C ASP A 890 -1.77 -32.68 -25.36
N ASN A 891 -0.67 -33.01 -24.69
CA ASN A 891 0.64 -33.17 -25.33
C ASN A 891 0.84 -34.57 -25.95
N GLY A 892 -0.07 -35.52 -25.71
CA GLY A 892 -0.01 -36.88 -26.25
C GLY A 892 0.96 -37.82 -25.53
N ASP A 893 1.60 -37.39 -24.44
CA ASP A 893 2.55 -38.17 -23.64
C ASP A 893 2.13 -38.30 -22.16
N ASN A 894 0.82 -38.16 -21.90
CA ASN A 894 0.21 -38.06 -20.57
C ASN A 894 0.55 -36.78 -19.80
N THR A 895 0.98 -35.73 -20.49
CA THR A 895 1.09 -34.39 -19.92
C THR A 895 0.15 -33.41 -20.60
N PHE A 896 -0.17 -32.33 -19.90
CA PHE A 896 -1.07 -31.28 -20.35
C PHE A 896 -0.40 -29.94 -20.11
N THR A 897 -0.41 -29.07 -21.12
CA THR A 897 0.10 -27.72 -20.98
C THR A 897 -1.05 -26.73 -20.88
N VAL A 898 -1.04 -25.93 -19.82
CA VAL A 898 -2.06 -24.94 -19.49
C VAL A 898 -1.47 -23.54 -19.59
N ARG A 899 -2.20 -22.64 -20.25
CA ARG A 899 -1.83 -21.24 -20.42
C ARG A 899 -2.46 -20.36 -19.32
N PHE A 900 -1.65 -19.60 -18.61
CA PHE A 900 -2.09 -18.52 -17.73
C PHE A 900 -1.51 -17.18 -18.21
N TYR A 901 -1.87 -16.07 -17.57
CA TYR A 901 -1.30 -14.76 -17.81
C TYR A 901 -0.74 -14.17 -16.53
N ASP A 902 0.42 -13.53 -16.65
CA ASP A 902 0.99 -12.70 -15.59
C ASP A 902 0.12 -11.45 -15.36
N THR A 903 -0.22 -11.15 -14.11
CA THR A 903 -1.15 -10.04 -13.80
C THR A 903 -0.55 -8.66 -14.06
N ALA A 904 0.78 -8.51 -13.99
CA ALA A 904 1.47 -7.25 -14.23
C ALA A 904 1.71 -7.00 -15.73
N THR A 905 2.28 -7.98 -16.43
CA THR A 905 2.74 -7.86 -17.83
C THR A 905 1.74 -8.35 -18.87
N LEU A 906 0.71 -9.09 -18.46
CA LEU A 906 -0.25 -9.79 -19.32
C LEU A 906 0.42 -10.73 -20.34
N GLN A 907 1.67 -11.14 -20.09
CA GLN A 907 2.35 -12.13 -20.91
C GLN A 907 1.85 -13.54 -20.59
N ALA A 908 1.63 -14.34 -21.65
CA ALA A 908 1.21 -15.72 -21.51
C ALA A 908 2.32 -16.56 -20.86
N GLN A 909 1.97 -17.25 -19.78
CA GLN A 909 2.81 -18.23 -19.11
C GLN A 909 2.23 -19.62 -19.32
N TYR A 910 3.10 -20.63 -19.40
CA TYR A 910 2.69 -21.99 -19.70
C TYR A 910 3.17 -22.93 -18.60
N VAL A 911 2.27 -23.78 -18.13
CA VAL A 911 2.53 -24.74 -17.05
C VAL A 911 2.22 -26.12 -17.59
N THR A 912 3.18 -27.04 -17.49
CA THR A 912 2.94 -28.42 -17.89
C THR A 912 2.71 -29.26 -16.65
N VAL A 913 1.69 -30.11 -16.69
CA VAL A 913 1.30 -31.02 -15.60
C VAL A 913 1.09 -32.42 -16.15
N ASP A 914 1.54 -33.44 -15.43
CA ASP A 914 1.13 -34.82 -15.68
C ASP A 914 -0.31 -35.11 -15.19
N ARG A 915 -0.70 -36.39 -15.08
CA ARG A 915 -2.04 -36.81 -14.66
C ARG A 915 -2.20 -37.01 -13.15
N GLN A 916 -1.16 -36.73 -12.36
CA GLN A 916 -1.24 -36.82 -10.91
C GLN A 916 -2.10 -35.69 -10.36
N VAL A 917 -3.06 -36.00 -9.49
CA VAL A 917 -3.92 -35.01 -8.84
C VAL A 917 -4.17 -35.39 -7.38
N ALA A 918 -4.49 -34.40 -6.56
CA ALA A 918 -4.69 -34.58 -5.13
C ALA A 918 -5.94 -35.41 -4.81
N ILE A 919 -5.78 -36.35 -3.88
CA ILE A 919 -6.84 -37.17 -3.29
C ILE A 919 -6.73 -37.16 -1.76
N ALA A 920 -7.88 -37.30 -1.09
CA ALA A 920 -7.92 -37.54 0.35
C ALA A 920 -7.34 -38.93 0.68
N PRO A 921 -6.37 -39.06 1.63
CA PRO A 921 -5.72 -40.34 1.94
C PRO A 921 -6.68 -41.44 2.40
N ASN A 922 -7.77 -41.05 3.07
CA ASN A 922 -8.68 -41.99 3.74
C ASN A 922 -9.82 -42.48 2.83
N THR A 923 -10.19 -41.72 1.80
CA THR A 923 -11.32 -42.04 0.91
C THR A 923 -10.88 -42.38 -0.51
N GLY A 924 -9.71 -41.90 -0.95
CA GLY A 924 -9.26 -42.03 -2.34
C GLY A 924 -10.01 -41.12 -3.32
N ASN A 925 -10.93 -40.27 -2.82
CA ASN A 925 -11.66 -39.30 -3.63
C ASN A 925 -10.77 -38.10 -3.96
N LEU A 926 -11.04 -37.46 -5.10
CA LEU A 926 -10.40 -36.21 -5.48
C LEU A 926 -10.64 -35.17 -4.39
N PHE A 927 -9.56 -34.53 -3.97
CA PHE A 927 -9.60 -33.47 -2.99
C PHE A 927 -9.98 -32.14 -3.64
N GLY A 928 -9.58 -31.93 -4.89
CA GLY A 928 -9.93 -30.76 -5.69
C GLY A 928 -11.15 -30.95 -6.61
N ALA A 929 -11.37 -29.97 -7.48
CA ALA A 929 -12.56 -29.86 -8.32
C ALA A 929 -12.71 -30.97 -9.38
N SER A 930 -13.95 -31.41 -9.62
CA SER A 930 -14.27 -32.47 -10.58
C SER A 930 -15.68 -32.33 -11.18
N ALA A 931 -16.00 -33.10 -12.22
CA ALA A 931 -17.25 -32.95 -12.99
C ALA A 931 -18.49 -33.64 -12.39
N ALA A 932 -18.44 -34.24 -11.20
CA ALA A 932 -19.58 -35.02 -10.68
C ALA A 932 -19.67 -35.23 -9.16
N GLY A 933 -18.89 -34.51 -8.33
CA GLY A 933 -19.00 -34.56 -6.86
C GLY A 933 -18.66 -35.89 -6.16
N GLU A 934 -18.62 -37.03 -6.85
CA GLU A 934 -18.20 -38.33 -6.32
C GLU A 934 -17.30 -39.06 -7.33
N VAL A 935 -16.16 -39.54 -6.84
CA VAL A 935 -15.14 -40.20 -7.65
C VAL A 935 -15.33 -41.70 -7.54
N ASP A 936 -15.90 -42.33 -8.57
CA ASP A 936 -15.79 -43.78 -8.77
C ASP A 936 -14.58 -44.07 -9.69
N PRO A 937 -13.40 -44.40 -9.14
CA PRO A 937 -12.21 -44.73 -9.93
C PRO A 937 -12.37 -45.98 -10.80
N SER A 938 -13.49 -46.71 -10.71
CA SER A 938 -13.81 -47.89 -11.52
C SER A 938 -14.69 -47.63 -12.74
N ASN A 939 -15.20 -46.41 -12.95
CA ASN A 939 -16.09 -46.07 -14.07
C ASN A 939 -15.46 -45.09 -15.10
N PRO A 940 -14.71 -45.59 -16.10
CA PRO A 940 -13.98 -44.76 -17.06
C PRO A 940 -14.85 -44.07 -18.14
N LYS A 941 -16.18 -44.07 -18.03
CA LYS A 941 -17.08 -43.67 -19.13
C LYS A 941 -17.75 -42.30 -19.02
N ASN A 942 -17.55 -41.49 -17.97
CA ASN A 942 -18.38 -40.30 -17.77
C ASN A 942 -17.72 -39.10 -17.03
N TRP A 943 -16.44 -38.79 -17.28
CA TRP A 943 -15.79 -37.70 -16.54
C TRP A 943 -14.79 -36.90 -17.38
N ALA A 944 -14.80 -35.58 -17.21
CA ALA A 944 -13.92 -34.63 -17.89
C ALA A 944 -12.70 -34.32 -17.00
N THR A 945 -11.50 -34.54 -17.51
CA THR A 945 -10.27 -34.40 -16.70
C THR A 945 -9.73 -32.96 -16.67
N TRP A 946 -10.24 -32.06 -17.51
CA TRP A 946 -9.65 -30.72 -17.67
C TRP A 946 -9.71 -29.88 -16.39
N VAL A 947 -10.79 -29.97 -15.60
CA VAL A 947 -10.95 -29.18 -14.36
C VAL A 947 -9.84 -29.48 -13.35
N PRO A 948 -9.65 -30.74 -12.89
CA PRO A 948 -8.60 -31.04 -11.91
C PRO A 948 -7.18 -30.85 -12.49
N LEU A 949 -6.99 -30.95 -13.81
CA LEU A 949 -5.70 -30.66 -14.45
C LEU A 949 -5.37 -29.17 -14.48
N ILE A 950 -6.35 -28.30 -14.77
CA ILE A 950 -6.18 -26.85 -14.74
C ILE A 950 -5.99 -26.35 -13.30
N GLU A 951 -6.77 -26.86 -12.35
CA GLU A 951 -6.62 -26.57 -10.91
C GLU A 951 -5.22 -26.97 -10.41
N ARG A 952 -4.75 -28.17 -10.75
CA ARG A 952 -3.38 -28.58 -10.45
C ARG A 952 -2.34 -27.64 -11.09
N ALA A 953 -2.48 -27.32 -12.38
CA ALA A 953 -1.55 -26.45 -13.07
C ALA A 953 -1.50 -25.07 -12.41
N TYR A 954 -2.64 -24.58 -11.92
CA TYR A 954 -2.71 -23.33 -11.18
C TYR A 954 -2.00 -23.41 -9.82
N ALA A 955 -2.23 -24.48 -9.03
CA ALA A 955 -1.51 -24.73 -7.77
C ALA A 955 0.01 -24.82 -7.95
N GLN A 956 0.47 -25.57 -8.96
CA GLN A 956 1.90 -25.71 -9.26
C GLN A 956 2.50 -24.37 -9.65
N TRP A 957 1.83 -23.63 -10.52
CA TRP A 957 2.31 -22.33 -10.96
C TRP A 957 2.38 -21.30 -9.84
N ARG A 958 1.39 -21.28 -8.94
CA ARG A 958 1.37 -20.40 -7.77
C ARG A 958 2.56 -20.71 -6.85
N GLN A 959 2.83 -21.98 -6.59
CA GLN A 959 4.01 -22.41 -5.84
C GLN A 959 5.34 -21.96 -6.48
N GLU A 960 5.39 -21.90 -7.81
CA GLU A 960 6.60 -21.52 -8.57
C GLU A 960 6.77 -20.00 -8.75
N THR A 961 5.69 -19.20 -8.70
CA THR A 961 5.71 -17.78 -9.14
C THR A 961 5.32 -16.74 -8.09
N GLY A 962 4.63 -17.09 -7.00
CA GLY A 962 4.13 -16.06 -6.07
C GLY A 962 3.79 -16.62 -4.69
N GLN A 963 4.34 -15.96 -3.67
CA GLN A 963 4.36 -16.30 -2.23
C GLN A 963 5.49 -17.25 -1.84
N LYS A 964 6.66 -16.69 -1.49
CA LYS A 964 7.64 -17.43 -0.67
C LYS A 964 6.95 -17.82 0.65
N GLY A 965 6.53 -19.07 0.79
CA GLY A 965 6.09 -19.63 2.08
C GLY A 965 4.76 -20.39 2.08
N ILE A 966 3.88 -20.24 1.07
CA ILE A 966 2.57 -20.89 1.05
C ILE A 966 2.59 -22.14 0.13
N PRO A 967 2.27 -23.35 0.63
CA PRO A 967 2.17 -24.58 -0.16
C PRO A 967 1.22 -24.44 -1.36
N GLY A 968 1.54 -25.05 -2.52
CA GLY A 968 0.81 -24.79 -3.78
C GLY A 968 -0.72 -24.93 -3.73
N TYR A 969 -1.26 -25.94 -3.02
CA TYR A 969 -2.71 -26.08 -2.85
C TYR A 969 -3.31 -25.10 -1.82
N ASN A 970 -2.55 -24.69 -0.80
CA ASN A 970 -2.95 -23.62 0.12
C ASN A 970 -3.08 -22.29 -0.60
N ALA A 971 -2.19 -22.02 -1.56
CA ALA A 971 -2.16 -20.79 -2.32
C ALA A 971 -3.40 -20.57 -3.21
N ILE A 972 -4.19 -21.63 -3.45
CA ILE A 972 -5.42 -21.57 -4.26
C ILE A 972 -6.69 -21.90 -3.46
N GLY A 973 -6.59 -22.66 -2.37
CA GLY A 973 -7.76 -23.16 -1.64
C GLY A 973 -8.15 -22.41 -0.35
N GLN A 974 -7.39 -21.39 0.09
CA GLN A 974 -7.76 -20.55 1.25
C GLN A 974 -8.49 -19.24 0.88
N GLY A 975 -8.96 -19.13 -0.38
CA GLY A 975 -9.61 -17.94 -0.91
C GLY A 975 -8.62 -17.01 -1.62
N ASP A 976 -8.73 -16.97 -2.94
CA ASP A 976 -7.98 -16.02 -3.79
C ASP A 976 -8.78 -14.70 -3.90
N ASN A 977 -8.10 -13.58 -4.15
CA ASN A 977 -8.80 -12.36 -4.55
C ASN A 977 -9.56 -12.65 -5.85
N LEU A 978 -10.82 -12.23 -5.97
CA LEU A 978 -11.63 -12.46 -7.17
C LEU A 978 -10.96 -11.93 -8.47
N THR A 979 -10.11 -10.88 -8.41
CA THR A 979 -9.53 -10.21 -9.61
C THR A 979 -8.42 -11.03 -10.26
N ASP A 980 -7.65 -11.73 -9.43
CA ASP A 980 -6.41 -12.38 -9.82
C ASP A 980 -6.66 -13.61 -10.72
N PRO A 981 -7.51 -14.60 -10.32
CA PRO A 981 -7.88 -15.72 -11.16
C PRO A 981 -8.44 -15.30 -12.51
N LEU A 982 -9.34 -14.32 -12.52
CA LEU A 982 -10.01 -13.88 -13.74
C LEU A 982 -8.98 -13.27 -14.71
N THR A 983 -8.11 -12.38 -14.22
CA THR A 983 -7.02 -11.79 -15.02
C THR A 983 -6.07 -12.86 -15.56
N ARG A 984 -5.70 -13.85 -14.73
CA ARG A 984 -4.76 -14.93 -15.07
C ARG A 984 -5.34 -15.89 -16.12
N ILE A 985 -6.65 -16.11 -16.14
CA ILE A 985 -7.32 -16.96 -17.14
C ILE A 985 -7.44 -16.21 -18.49
N VAL A 986 -7.86 -14.95 -18.45
CA VAL A 986 -8.36 -14.22 -19.63
C VAL A 986 -7.34 -13.27 -20.27
N GLY A 987 -6.31 -12.86 -19.53
CA GLY A 987 -5.25 -11.97 -20.03
C GLY A 987 -5.69 -10.52 -20.18
N ARG A 988 -6.68 -10.10 -19.40
CA ARG A 988 -7.20 -8.73 -19.34
C ARG A 988 -7.37 -8.35 -17.88
N ARG A 989 -7.12 -7.09 -17.55
CA ARG A 989 -7.27 -6.59 -16.18
C ARG A 989 -8.76 -6.56 -15.79
N ALA A 990 -9.08 -7.10 -14.62
CA ALA A 990 -10.40 -7.01 -14.00
C ALA A 990 -10.55 -5.71 -13.20
N GLN A 991 -11.79 -5.19 -13.11
CA GLN A 991 -12.15 -4.01 -12.32
C GLN A 991 -13.16 -4.40 -11.22
N THR A 992 -13.01 -3.79 -10.05
CA THR A 992 -13.93 -3.96 -8.92
C THR A 992 -15.13 -3.03 -9.05
N TYR A 993 -16.33 -3.60 -8.87
CA TYR A 993 -17.60 -2.87 -8.84
C TYR A 993 -18.31 -3.15 -7.52
N THR A 994 -18.53 -2.10 -6.74
CA THR A 994 -19.33 -2.15 -5.50
C THR A 994 -20.77 -1.79 -5.82
N PHE A 995 -21.72 -2.64 -5.46
CA PHE A 995 -23.15 -2.38 -5.65
C PHE A 995 -23.72 -1.70 -4.40
N GLU A 996 -24.49 -0.62 -4.57
CA GLU A 996 -25.22 0.02 -3.45
C GLU A 996 -26.26 -0.97 -2.88
N THR A 997 -26.16 -1.30 -1.60
CA THR A 997 -27.13 -2.16 -0.91
C THR A 997 -28.48 -1.45 -0.75
N GLY A 998 -29.58 -2.15 -1.04
CA GLY A 998 -30.93 -1.73 -0.63
C GLY A 998 -31.68 -0.73 -1.53
N ARG A 999 -31.18 -0.37 -2.72
CA ARG A 999 -31.92 0.44 -3.71
C ARG A 999 -32.15 -0.32 -5.01
N ASN A 1000 -33.36 -0.23 -5.58
CA ASN A 1000 -33.70 -0.71 -6.93
C ASN A 1000 -32.96 0.14 -7.99
N ASN A 1001 -31.64 0.03 -8.10
CA ASN A 1001 -30.84 0.79 -9.05
C ASN A 1001 -30.86 0.13 -10.43
N THR A 1002 -31.65 0.68 -11.36
CA THR A 1002 -31.72 0.18 -12.74
C THR A 1002 -30.40 0.33 -13.53
N ALA A 1003 -29.50 1.21 -13.10
CA ALA A 1003 -28.21 1.42 -13.78
C ALA A 1003 -27.30 0.19 -13.63
N ASP A 1004 -27.23 -0.38 -12.44
CA ASP A 1004 -26.35 -1.52 -12.13
C ASP A 1004 -26.78 -2.79 -12.87
N PHE A 1005 -28.08 -3.08 -12.93
CA PHE A 1005 -28.61 -4.14 -13.79
C PHE A 1005 -28.25 -3.94 -15.27
N SER A 1006 -28.35 -2.70 -15.76
CA SER A 1006 -28.03 -2.37 -17.16
C SER A 1006 -26.55 -2.57 -17.46
N THR A 1007 -25.67 -2.28 -16.51
CA THR A 1007 -24.23 -2.53 -16.61
C THR A 1007 -23.95 -4.02 -16.72
N ILE A 1008 -24.48 -4.85 -15.81
CA ILE A 1008 -24.33 -6.31 -15.84
C ILE A 1008 -24.80 -6.88 -17.18
N GLN A 1009 -26.00 -6.49 -17.61
CA GLN A 1009 -26.58 -6.94 -18.87
C GLN A 1009 -25.75 -6.53 -20.09
N SER A 1010 -25.31 -5.26 -20.15
CA SER A 1010 -24.57 -4.73 -21.28
C SER A 1010 -23.17 -5.34 -21.42
N THR A 1011 -22.47 -5.54 -20.30
CA THR A 1011 -21.15 -6.16 -20.27
C THR A 1011 -21.23 -7.64 -20.65
N LEU A 1012 -22.17 -8.42 -20.11
CA LEU A 1012 -22.38 -9.82 -20.54
C LEU A 1012 -22.73 -9.90 -22.04
N ALA A 1013 -23.56 -8.99 -22.55
CA ALA A 1013 -23.93 -8.93 -23.97
C ALA A 1013 -22.73 -8.57 -24.89
N ALA A 1014 -21.76 -7.81 -24.38
CA ALA A 1014 -20.52 -7.48 -25.07
C ALA A 1014 -19.47 -8.62 -25.01
N GLY A 1015 -19.75 -9.71 -24.29
CA GLY A 1015 -18.80 -10.80 -24.04
C GLY A 1015 -17.85 -10.54 -22.89
N GLY A 1016 -18.15 -9.54 -22.05
CA GLY A 1016 -17.49 -9.32 -20.76
C GLY A 1016 -17.89 -10.39 -19.74
N MET A 1017 -17.12 -10.45 -18.66
CA MET A 1017 -17.18 -11.54 -17.68
C MET A 1017 -17.40 -10.98 -16.29
N PHE A 1018 -18.20 -11.64 -15.47
CA PHE A 1018 -18.39 -11.25 -14.08
C PHE A 1018 -18.27 -12.43 -13.10
N VAL A 1019 -17.72 -12.12 -11.93
CA VAL A 1019 -17.68 -12.98 -10.75
C VAL A 1019 -18.09 -12.14 -9.55
N MET A 1020 -18.78 -12.71 -8.57
CA MET A 1020 -19.21 -12.00 -7.36
C MET A 1020 -19.06 -12.85 -6.11
N THR A 1021 -19.12 -12.21 -4.94
CA THR A 1021 -19.16 -12.89 -3.64
C THR A 1021 -20.52 -12.73 -2.96
N GLY A 1022 -21.03 -13.82 -2.41
CA GLY A 1022 -22.24 -13.79 -1.58
C GLY A 1022 -21.98 -13.04 -0.27
N THR A 1023 -22.93 -12.24 0.19
CA THR A 1023 -22.85 -11.54 1.48
C THR A 1023 -23.62 -12.25 2.58
N ALA A 1024 -22.97 -12.47 3.73
CA ALA A 1024 -23.64 -12.85 4.96
C ALA A 1024 -23.51 -11.72 5.98
N SER A 1025 -24.61 -11.03 6.29
CA SER A 1025 -24.74 -10.29 7.54
C SER A 1025 -25.28 -11.25 8.61
N GLY A 1026 -24.63 -11.32 9.77
CA GLY A 1026 -24.85 -12.28 10.86
C GLY A 1026 -26.21 -12.27 11.58
N VAL A 1027 -27.34 -11.92 10.94
CA VAL A 1027 -28.66 -11.87 11.60
C VAL A 1027 -29.77 -12.65 10.90
N ASP A 1028 -29.58 -13.14 9.66
CA ASP A 1028 -30.62 -13.90 8.94
C ASP A 1028 -30.15 -15.31 8.54
N ARG A 1029 -29.99 -16.19 9.53
CA ARG A 1029 -30.37 -17.61 9.33
C ARG A 1029 -31.90 -17.71 9.33
N ILE A 1030 -32.59 -17.07 8.39
CA ILE A 1030 -34.01 -17.34 8.17
C ILE A 1030 -34.36 -17.45 6.69
N SER A 1031 -34.73 -18.68 6.32
CA SER A 1031 -35.39 -19.14 5.08
C SER A 1031 -34.72 -18.67 3.79
N GLU A 1032 -33.67 -19.28 3.27
CA GLU A 1032 -33.57 -20.62 2.72
C GLU A 1032 -32.11 -20.69 2.24
N GLY A 1033 -31.31 -21.71 2.57
CA GLY A 1033 -29.84 -21.71 2.46
C GLY A 1033 -29.23 -21.63 1.04
N LEU A 1034 -29.69 -20.72 0.18
CA LEU A 1034 -29.40 -20.57 -1.25
C LEU A 1034 -28.03 -19.93 -1.54
N ILE A 1035 -27.65 -18.86 -0.82
CA ILE A 1035 -26.40 -18.10 -1.03
C ILE A 1035 -25.48 -18.24 0.17
N VAL A 1036 -24.20 -18.50 -0.09
CA VAL A 1036 -23.15 -18.71 0.93
C VAL A 1036 -22.33 -17.43 1.06
N GLY A 1037 -22.26 -16.88 2.28
CA GLY A 1037 -21.44 -15.71 2.58
C GLY A 1037 -19.95 -15.98 2.37
N GLY A 1038 -19.25 -15.05 1.74
CA GLY A 1038 -17.82 -15.17 1.46
C GLY A 1038 -17.46 -16.21 0.39
N HIS A 1039 -18.45 -16.78 -0.31
CA HIS A 1039 -18.27 -17.74 -1.41
C HIS A 1039 -18.44 -17.06 -2.76
N ALA A 1040 -17.63 -17.45 -3.74
CA ALA A 1040 -17.63 -16.86 -5.08
C ALA A 1040 -18.63 -17.54 -6.03
N TYR A 1041 -19.32 -16.74 -6.85
CA TYR A 1041 -20.31 -17.16 -7.84
C TYR A 1041 -19.99 -16.57 -9.21
N THR A 1042 -20.27 -17.33 -10.27
CA THR A 1042 -20.20 -16.85 -11.65
C THR A 1042 -21.49 -16.14 -12.03
N VAL A 1043 -21.45 -15.04 -12.79
CA VAL A 1043 -22.66 -14.44 -13.39
C VAL A 1043 -22.79 -14.95 -14.80
N THR A 1044 -23.84 -15.73 -15.05
CA THR A 1044 -23.97 -16.45 -16.32
C THR A 1044 -25.00 -15.83 -17.24
N ASP A 1045 -25.96 -15.04 -16.77
CA ASP A 1045 -26.88 -14.29 -17.64
C ASP A 1045 -27.58 -13.13 -16.90
N ALA A 1046 -28.07 -12.14 -17.63
CA ALA A 1046 -28.91 -11.07 -17.10
C ALA A 1046 -29.97 -10.62 -18.13
N TYR A 1047 -31.25 -10.79 -17.81
CA TYR A 1047 -32.35 -10.60 -18.76
C TYR A 1047 -33.63 -10.06 -18.10
N ILE A 1048 -34.56 -9.59 -18.95
CA ILE A 1048 -35.89 -9.16 -18.52
C ILE A 1048 -36.91 -10.17 -19.02
N GLU A 1049 -37.72 -10.73 -18.11
CA GLU A 1049 -38.82 -11.63 -18.43
C GLU A 1049 -40.09 -11.18 -17.73
N GLY A 1050 -41.19 -11.07 -18.46
CA GLY A 1050 -42.47 -10.62 -17.90
C GLY A 1050 -42.45 -9.21 -17.30
N GLY A 1051 -41.45 -8.38 -17.61
CA GLY A 1051 -41.24 -7.05 -17.01
C GLY A 1051 -40.39 -7.05 -15.73
N GLN A 1052 -39.89 -8.21 -15.30
CA GLN A 1052 -39.01 -8.36 -14.14
C GLN A 1052 -37.56 -8.54 -14.60
N ALA A 1053 -36.65 -7.74 -14.04
CA ALA A 1053 -35.21 -7.91 -14.24
C ALA A 1053 -34.71 -9.12 -13.45
N ARG A 1054 -33.92 -9.98 -14.09
CA ARG A 1054 -33.41 -11.24 -13.54
C ARG A 1054 -31.93 -11.41 -13.83
N VAL A 1055 -31.19 -11.95 -12.86
CA VAL A 1055 -29.77 -12.30 -12.99
C VAL A 1055 -29.61 -13.77 -12.64
N VAL A 1056 -28.85 -14.49 -13.47
CA VAL A 1056 -28.51 -15.89 -13.23
C VAL A 1056 -27.08 -15.96 -12.74
N VAL A 1057 -26.90 -16.61 -11.60
CA VAL A 1057 -25.59 -16.91 -11.03
C VAL A 1057 -25.38 -18.42 -11.00
N ARG A 1058 -24.12 -18.87 -11.05
CA ARG A 1058 -23.77 -20.28 -10.89
C ARG A 1058 -22.86 -20.49 -9.68
N ASN A 1059 -23.25 -21.40 -8.81
CA ASN A 1059 -22.45 -21.88 -7.69
C ASN A 1059 -21.38 -22.86 -8.22
N PRO A 1060 -20.07 -22.60 -8.01
CA PRO A 1060 -19.01 -23.51 -8.43
C PRO A 1060 -19.01 -24.86 -7.70
N TRP A 1061 -19.71 -25.03 -6.57
CA TRP A 1061 -19.97 -26.37 -5.99
C TRP A 1061 -20.79 -27.28 -6.92
N GLY A 1062 -21.47 -26.69 -7.92
CA GLY A 1062 -22.27 -27.41 -8.90
C GLY A 1062 -23.47 -28.13 -8.27
N VAL A 1063 -23.96 -27.61 -7.15
CA VAL A 1063 -25.23 -28.00 -6.53
C VAL A 1063 -26.01 -26.75 -6.19
N ASP A 1064 -27.32 -26.85 -6.37
CA ASP A 1064 -28.25 -25.91 -5.77
C ASP A 1064 -28.50 -26.40 -4.35
N THR A 1065 -28.29 -25.55 -3.36
CA THR A 1065 -28.54 -25.93 -1.98
C THR A 1065 -30.04 -26.25 -1.81
N ASN A 1066 -30.35 -27.53 -1.54
CA ASN A 1066 -31.68 -28.14 -1.57
C ASN A 1066 -32.81 -27.33 -0.91
N VAL A 1067 -33.72 -26.71 -1.69
CA VAL A 1067 -35.09 -26.35 -1.24
C VAL A 1067 -36.13 -26.49 -2.37
N PRO A 1068 -37.27 -27.19 -2.16
CA PRO A 1068 -38.36 -27.26 -3.13
C PRO A 1068 -39.21 -25.98 -3.17
N GLY A 1069 -39.20 -25.27 -4.30
CA GLY A 1069 -40.25 -24.28 -4.61
C GLY A 1069 -39.83 -22.94 -5.24
N MET A 1070 -38.54 -22.59 -5.34
CA MET A 1070 -38.12 -21.25 -5.81
C MET A 1070 -37.07 -21.22 -6.94
N GLY A 1071 -36.88 -22.31 -7.67
CA GLY A 1071 -36.19 -22.30 -8.97
C GLY A 1071 -36.97 -23.15 -9.96
N GLN A 1072 -37.29 -22.64 -11.14
CA GLN A 1072 -37.62 -23.53 -12.26
C GLN A 1072 -36.28 -24.05 -12.82
N GLY A 1073 -35.73 -25.07 -12.18
CA GLY A 1073 -34.42 -25.65 -12.50
C GLY A 1073 -34.21 -27.00 -11.81
N ASP A 1074 -33.32 -27.82 -12.38
CA ASP A 1074 -32.93 -29.13 -11.85
C ASP A 1074 -32.06 -28.91 -10.60
N PRO A 1075 -32.39 -29.44 -9.40
CA PRO A 1075 -31.71 -29.15 -8.11
C PRO A 1075 -30.21 -29.48 -8.02
N SER A 1076 -29.55 -29.79 -9.13
CA SER A 1076 -28.19 -30.33 -9.19
C SER A 1076 -27.33 -29.71 -10.30
N ASP A 1077 -27.72 -28.56 -10.86
CA ASP A 1077 -26.94 -27.90 -11.93
C ASP A 1077 -26.12 -26.68 -11.45
N GLY A 1078 -26.43 -26.18 -10.25
CA GLY A 1078 -25.73 -25.06 -9.62
C GLY A 1078 -26.19 -23.69 -10.11
N PHE A 1079 -27.19 -23.60 -10.98
CA PHE A 1079 -27.71 -22.35 -11.53
C PHE A 1079 -28.85 -21.77 -10.68
N ILE A 1080 -28.64 -20.56 -10.18
CA ILE A 1080 -29.59 -19.84 -9.35
C ILE A 1080 -30.10 -18.63 -10.14
N ASN A 1081 -31.37 -18.68 -10.54
CA ASN A 1081 -32.04 -17.64 -11.30
C ASN A 1081 -32.80 -16.69 -10.37
N LEU A 1082 -32.22 -15.51 -10.07
CA LEU A 1082 -32.73 -14.56 -9.09
C LEU A 1082 -33.45 -13.38 -9.76
N ALA A 1083 -34.45 -12.82 -9.07
CA ALA A 1083 -34.89 -11.47 -9.38
C ALA A 1083 -33.76 -10.49 -9.03
N TYR A 1084 -33.62 -9.40 -9.78
CA TYR A 1084 -32.53 -8.45 -9.56
C TYR A 1084 -32.52 -7.86 -8.13
N ASN A 1085 -33.70 -7.68 -7.53
CA ASN A 1085 -33.80 -7.19 -6.15
C ASN A 1085 -33.24 -8.17 -5.12
N ASP A 1086 -33.43 -9.47 -5.34
CA ASP A 1086 -32.88 -10.53 -4.49
C ASP A 1086 -31.38 -10.62 -4.73
N PHE A 1087 -30.96 -10.55 -5.99
CA PHE A 1087 -29.56 -10.47 -6.39
C PHE A 1087 -28.81 -9.32 -5.68
N SER A 1088 -29.32 -8.08 -5.74
CA SER A 1088 -28.70 -6.92 -5.09
C SER A 1088 -28.71 -6.96 -3.56
N ARG A 1089 -29.51 -7.86 -2.98
CA ARG A 1089 -29.57 -8.06 -1.52
C ARG A 1089 -28.53 -9.08 -1.04
N PHE A 1090 -28.28 -10.12 -1.84
CA PHE A 1090 -27.42 -11.24 -1.44
C PHE A 1090 -25.99 -11.15 -2.01
N PHE A 1091 -25.73 -10.17 -2.88
CA PHE A 1091 -24.43 -9.93 -3.50
C PHE A 1091 -24.11 -8.44 -3.48
N THR A 1092 -22.98 -8.05 -2.89
CA THR A 1092 -22.60 -6.62 -2.73
C THR A 1092 -21.32 -6.26 -3.48
N LEU A 1093 -20.44 -7.23 -3.73
CA LEU A 1093 -19.16 -7.04 -4.41
C LEU A 1093 -19.15 -7.91 -5.67
N GLY A 1094 -19.03 -7.25 -6.83
CA GLY A 1094 -18.86 -7.91 -8.12
C GLY A 1094 -17.62 -7.42 -8.84
N LEU A 1095 -16.98 -8.31 -9.59
CA LEU A 1095 -15.88 -7.96 -10.48
C LEU A 1095 -16.30 -8.13 -11.92
N GLY A 1096 -15.92 -7.17 -12.77
CA GLY A 1096 -16.14 -7.21 -14.20
C GLY A 1096 -14.84 -7.09 -14.99
N VAL A 1097 -14.70 -7.87 -16.06
CA VAL A 1097 -13.75 -7.60 -17.15
C VAL A 1097 -14.55 -7.14 -18.35
N VAL A 1098 -14.33 -5.91 -18.80
CA VAL A 1098 -14.97 -5.31 -19.98
C VAL A 1098 -14.18 -5.62 -21.25
#